data_AF-V9K8A8-F1
#
_entry.id   AF-V9K8A8-F1
#
_cell.length_a   1.000
_cell.length_b   1.000
_cell.length_c   1.000
_cell.angle_alpha   90.00
_cell.angle_beta   90.00
_cell.angle_gamma   90.00
#
_symmetry.space_group_name_H-M   'P 1'
#
loop_
_entity.id
_entity.type
_entity.pdbx_description
1 polymer ?
#
loop_
_entity_poly.entity_id
_entity_poly.type
_entity_poly.pdbx_seq_one_letter_code
_entity_poly.pdbx_strand_id
1 'polypeptide(L)'
;KDCDGKVSLNEFLHGLFRHGPQELAASSSSYKQKYRRALHQAFDESGCRTATPSFISNLVGSRLFSSLDDGTGYVSPEQVVNIWQEDGIKSSQEILQTLDFNMEEKVNLTELTIALDNELLVSNNGIYQAALSSYKNEIGYLQGQVEQSNKERDKIKSDLDRAEKRNLQLAREVDDHHTTMELLNESKFKDLDQEYKDKVAAVKTEMDKEQELVVQQVNKQRAKLEQEVDSLRSEEILLRDRLNLAIKENGRLEKEVGEVVEKLRNSEKLVCRLQKDLDYVLKEKFGTLDLPSTEYFGQEERFAEIVKEYEQQCRELRDQNDELQSEVEILRSQLHERKNHRTRNVRDKSVRVRADGRITTSQSDSAQTSGSPDVSIEAEMAIEQLRDQHKQEVQDLKIQLETKVNYYEREVELMKRGFEKERRDIEQSFKIEISELEEQMERLQGLVSDLRNQQKEAEAKHQDIVSELQREREEERTNPKEELGKNHEKNLRMNTEELKMSLLRSGGLSNRSQADAETRLRLQELEKAFSLERTDMEEQFAKEISEREQKLVNEKEQLEKDLMNQHQQELNKLRKSMQDELNQRLSLLEAQRVANHDIVIQKYQSENTELMQIYQRESKELVNQHREEKRRWESRIQAICTEAKKERLNLQEKMNQEQAEICNTFTKEKGEMETQYKEQIRRLHAEMESLKTQVKEMKMVCIAEEETHQKTRLDLQENERAPEEVRQEICTPLYMTDEDGSSIVMKEEEADRLALQQQRDEMEAKLRQVMENSIREKNLLEHEVVRLQCLGSELERRCEAEKKYRYESKMLAEENLSLKRKLERIHMEFQDLDRERSKQRKQMEQLKGEKDRAEEEAKGLENVNDQSKAEMAELRSRILHLSSENSQFSAKLETSQNAIQLLNNRLAEHSQQTEEPVVSAKLLQATSCQREQEQQSIWEEKMELMEKELGIMREKVLEQSSQASEAGALRAEKEDLERRCQTLTQHFQETKEKTKDLEAALEGAHSEADHLKSVLTATQLDTLSLTQEMGSLRKALQEDRDKMSRMHILESELEAVRQECQTVQSTRVQLEAALVEIQEQLLDTKARLMLAKSQHVSQEQQLKEHISTAVSKDQLVQLQIKLSEEKERATQLQEQLDTQTQEANKLMFEQQVEYEQLLKRMEERMEQVEYKLKGVRIILREKMNQLKEQLTKNTKSDLLLKDLYLENSQLMKALQVTEHRQKSAEKNNFLLDEKIAALNKLIRKIAPMSLS
;
A
#
# COMPACT_ATOMS: atom_id res chain seq x y z
N LYS A 1 23.64 -19.18 51.34
CA LYS A 1 22.38 -19.94 51.10
C LYS A 1 21.31 -19.22 51.88
N ASP A 2 20.85 -18.12 51.31
CA ASP A 2 20.15 -17.07 52.02
C ASP A 2 18.69 -17.13 51.55
N CYS A 3 17.74 -16.90 52.46
CA CYS A 3 16.39 -17.49 52.35
C CYS A 3 15.34 -16.57 51.70
N ASP A 4 15.76 -15.67 50.82
CA ASP A 4 14.92 -14.64 50.17
C ASP A 4 14.52 -14.97 48.72
N GLY A 5 15.01 -16.10 48.17
CA GLY A 5 14.48 -16.69 46.94
C GLY A 5 14.84 -15.98 45.64
N LYS A 6 15.78 -15.03 45.65
CA LYS A 6 16.27 -14.31 44.47
C LYS A 6 17.76 -14.57 44.28
N VAL A 7 18.12 -15.23 43.18
CA VAL A 7 19.52 -15.57 42.87
C VAL A 7 20.28 -14.31 42.45
N SER A 8 21.38 -14.00 43.13
CA SER A 8 22.26 -12.90 42.74
C SER A 8 23.05 -13.25 41.45
N LEU A 9 23.43 -12.23 40.66
CA LEU A 9 24.17 -12.46 39.41
C LEU A 9 25.51 -13.20 39.64
N ASN A 10 26.15 -12.98 40.79
CA ASN A 10 27.35 -13.72 41.19
C ASN A 10 27.05 -15.18 41.57
N GLU A 11 25.93 -15.49 42.24
CA GLU A 11 25.55 -16.87 42.51
C GLU A 11 25.16 -17.64 41.25
N PHE A 12 24.49 -16.99 40.30
CA PHE A 12 24.19 -17.59 38.99
C PHE A 12 25.47 -18.02 38.26
N LEU A 13 26.47 -17.13 38.23
CA LEU A 13 27.80 -17.42 37.66
C LEU A 13 28.58 -18.49 38.46
N HIS A 14 28.41 -18.57 39.79
CA HIS A 14 29.01 -19.62 40.61
C HIS A 14 28.28 -20.98 40.51
N GLY A 15 27.00 -21.00 40.12
CA GLY A 15 26.25 -22.23 39.87
C GLY A 15 26.69 -22.93 38.58
N LEU A 16 26.89 -22.15 37.51
CA LEU A 16 27.25 -22.64 36.17
C LEU A 16 28.62 -23.34 36.08
N PHE A 17 29.53 -23.12 37.04
CA PHE A 17 30.90 -23.67 37.01
C PHE A 17 31.28 -24.56 38.20
N ARG A 18 30.32 -24.99 39.04
CA ARG A 18 30.58 -25.91 40.17
C ARG A 18 30.35 -27.39 39.85
N HIS A 19 30.93 -27.87 38.76
CA HIS A 19 31.21 -29.30 38.56
C HIS A 19 32.70 -29.56 38.33
N GLY A 20 33.49 -29.31 39.36
CA GLY A 20 34.88 -29.78 39.47
C GLY A 20 35.00 -30.75 40.65
N PRO A 21 35.43 -32.01 40.42
CA PRO A 21 36.03 -32.84 41.45
C PRO A 21 37.49 -32.39 41.63
N GLN A 22 37.86 -32.04 42.87
CA GLN A 22 39.25 -31.95 43.29
C GLN A 22 39.48 -32.97 44.40
N GLU A 23 40.72 -33.46 44.51
CA GLU A 23 41.19 -34.49 45.46
C GLU A 23 40.75 -35.93 45.09
N LEU A 24 41.63 -36.95 45.09
CA LEU A 24 43.07 -36.97 45.41
C LEU A 24 43.80 -38.13 44.70
N ALA A 25 45.13 -37.97 44.54
CA ALA A 25 46.16 -39.01 44.31
C ALA A 25 46.26 -39.79 42.97
N ALA A 26 47.48 -39.75 42.40
CA ALA A 26 48.20 -40.85 41.74
C ALA A 26 47.68 -41.48 40.41
N SER A 27 47.83 -40.76 39.29
CA SER A 27 48.64 -41.27 38.15
C SER A 27 49.10 -40.14 37.22
N SER A 28 50.42 -39.91 37.13
CA SER A 28 51.00 -38.87 36.28
C SER A 28 51.41 -39.43 34.89
N SER A 29 50.52 -39.31 33.90
CA SER A 29 50.82 -39.63 32.50
C SER A 29 51.32 -38.38 31.74
N SER A 30 52.46 -38.48 31.07
CA SER A 30 53.31 -37.34 30.68
C SER A 30 53.07 -36.80 29.26
N TYR A 31 51.87 -36.24 28.98
CA TYR A 31 51.52 -35.75 27.63
C TYR A 31 51.08 -34.28 27.52
N LYS A 32 51.91 -33.34 28.01
CA LYS A 32 51.87 -31.92 27.54
C LYS A 32 53.19 -31.12 27.66
N GLN A 33 54.34 -31.80 27.67
CA GLN A 33 55.67 -31.17 27.81
C GLN A 33 56.53 -31.23 26.52
N LYS A 34 55.94 -31.04 25.33
CA LYS A 34 56.67 -31.09 24.04
C LYS A 34 56.47 -29.92 23.05
N TYR A 35 55.66 -28.91 23.38
CA TYR A 35 55.38 -27.75 22.48
C TYR A 35 55.79 -26.38 23.05
N ARG A 36 56.87 -26.33 23.85
CA ARG A 36 57.52 -25.08 24.28
C ARG A 36 59.07 -25.15 24.25
N ARG A 37 59.63 -26.06 23.45
CA ARG A 37 61.08 -26.37 23.41
C ARG A 37 61.62 -26.58 21.98
N ALA A 38 61.02 -25.90 21.00
CA ALA A 38 61.37 -25.99 19.57
C ALA A 38 61.31 -24.62 18.86
N LEU A 39 61.62 -23.54 19.59
CA LEU A 39 61.77 -22.18 19.04
C LEU A 39 62.88 -21.35 19.75
N HIS A 40 63.58 -21.97 20.70
CA HIS A 40 64.84 -21.49 21.29
C HIS A 40 65.77 -22.69 21.49
N GLN A 41 66.26 -23.21 20.38
CA GLN A 41 67.54 -23.90 20.27
C GLN A 41 68.19 -23.37 18.98
N ALA A 42 69.53 -23.37 18.92
CA ALA A 42 70.25 -22.51 18.00
C ALA A 42 69.97 -22.80 16.50
N PHE A 43 70.09 -21.75 15.69
CA PHE A 43 70.76 -21.89 14.40
C PHE A 43 72.23 -22.24 14.70
N ASP A 44 72.53 -23.53 14.87
CA ASP A 44 73.89 -24.01 14.61
C ASP A 44 74.07 -24.08 13.10
N GLU A 45 75.13 -23.47 12.58
CA GLU A 45 75.34 -23.27 11.14
C GLU A 45 75.86 -24.54 10.43
N SER A 46 75.15 -25.67 10.54
CA SER A 46 75.35 -26.81 9.64
C SER A 46 74.83 -26.42 8.24
N GLY A 47 75.76 -26.14 7.32
CA GLY A 47 75.51 -25.33 6.13
C GLY A 47 74.63 -25.96 5.03
N CYS A 48 73.31 -25.88 5.16
CA CYS A 48 72.38 -26.13 4.05
C CYS A 48 71.89 -24.82 3.41
N ARG A 49 72.75 -24.14 2.64
CA ARG A 49 72.32 -23.01 1.80
C ARG A 49 71.46 -23.53 0.65
N THR A 50 70.18 -23.16 0.63
CA THR A 50 69.30 -23.38 -0.52
C THR A 50 69.68 -22.49 -1.70
N ALA A 51 70.73 -22.87 -2.43
CA ALA A 51 71.02 -22.35 -3.75
C ALA A 51 70.09 -23.01 -4.77
N THR A 52 69.42 -22.21 -5.61
CA THR A 52 68.58 -22.71 -6.69
C THR A 52 69.41 -23.56 -7.66
N PRO A 53 69.01 -24.79 -8.01
CA PRO A 53 69.76 -25.60 -8.96
C PRO A 53 69.69 -24.97 -10.36
N SER A 54 70.82 -24.44 -10.84
CA SER A 54 70.94 -23.90 -12.18
C SER A 54 70.78 -25.01 -13.22
N PHE A 55 69.65 -24.99 -13.95
CA PHE A 55 69.49 -25.75 -15.19
C PHE A 55 70.40 -25.18 -16.27
N ILE A 56 71.69 -25.53 -16.24
CA ILE A 56 72.65 -25.68 -17.34
C ILE A 56 73.95 -26.22 -16.72
N SER A 57 74.17 -27.53 -16.84
CA SER A 57 75.50 -28.15 -16.86
C SER A 57 75.38 -29.52 -17.51
N ASN A 58 75.47 -29.54 -18.85
CA ASN A 58 75.52 -30.78 -19.63
C ASN A 58 76.94 -31.34 -19.66
N LEU A 59 77.55 -31.55 -18.48
CA LEU A 59 78.71 -32.42 -18.35
C LEU A 59 78.23 -33.72 -17.70
N VAL A 60 78.08 -34.76 -18.52
CA VAL A 60 77.63 -36.08 -18.08
C VAL A 60 78.83 -36.79 -17.44
N GLY A 61 78.91 -36.71 -16.12
CA GLY A 61 79.82 -37.48 -15.27
C GLY A 61 79.11 -37.82 -13.97
N SER A 62 79.49 -38.93 -13.33
CA SER A 62 78.89 -39.34 -12.07
C SER A 62 79.28 -38.38 -10.93
N ARG A 63 78.63 -38.53 -9.77
CA ARG A 63 79.22 -38.14 -8.48
C ARG A 63 79.35 -39.42 -7.68
N LEU A 64 80.58 -39.83 -7.34
CA LEU A 64 80.84 -41.14 -6.73
C LEU A 64 80.98 -41.13 -5.20
N PHE A 65 80.78 -39.95 -4.60
CA PHE A 65 81.16 -39.67 -3.22
C PHE A 65 80.15 -38.76 -2.51
N SER A 66 78.86 -38.85 -2.85
CA SER A 66 77.80 -38.04 -2.21
C SER A 66 77.59 -38.40 -0.73
N SER A 67 78.20 -39.49 -0.27
CA SER A 67 78.32 -39.91 1.14
C SER A 67 79.49 -39.23 1.88
N LEU A 68 80.45 -38.65 1.16
CA LEU A 68 81.60 -37.90 1.69
C LEU A 68 81.50 -36.38 1.43
N ASP A 69 80.67 -35.95 0.47
CA ASP A 69 80.43 -34.54 0.15
C ASP A 69 79.60 -33.87 1.27
N ASP A 70 80.24 -33.00 2.06
CA ASP A 70 79.60 -32.14 3.05
C ASP A 70 78.86 -30.93 2.42
N GLY A 71 78.85 -30.84 1.10
CA GLY A 71 78.34 -29.72 0.32
C GLY A 71 79.44 -28.77 -0.17
N THR A 72 80.71 -28.99 0.21
CA THR A 72 81.85 -28.22 -0.31
C THR A 72 82.47 -28.80 -1.58
N GLY A 73 82.23 -30.08 -1.90
CA GLY A 73 82.85 -30.77 -3.03
C GLY A 73 84.32 -31.18 -2.82
N TYR A 74 84.90 -30.97 -1.63
CA TYR A 74 86.28 -31.31 -1.30
C TYR A 74 86.40 -32.15 -0.03
N VAL A 75 87.16 -33.25 -0.10
CA VAL A 75 87.32 -34.21 0.99
C VAL A 75 88.80 -34.32 1.42
N SER A 76 89.08 -34.84 2.62
CA SER A 76 90.46 -35.24 2.95
C SER A 76 90.84 -36.54 2.22
N PRO A 77 92.10 -36.71 1.76
CA PRO A 77 92.55 -37.95 1.13
C PRO A 77 92.31 -39.19 2.00
N GLU A 78 92.50 -39.05 3.32
CA GLU A 78 92.32 -40.11 4.32
C GLU A 78 90.91 -40.72 4.30
N GLN A 79 89.86 -39.90 4.12
CA GLN A 79 88.48 -40.39 4.09
C GLN A 79 88.19 -41.25 2.84
N VAL A 80 88.78 -40.91 1.69
CA VAL A 80 88.69 -41.73 0.46
C VAL A 80 89.50 -43.02 0.62
N VAL A 81 90.72 -42.91 1.14
CA VAL A 81 91.60 -44.05 1.47
C VAL A 81 90.90 -45.04 2.39
N ASN A 82 90.17 -44.56 3.41
CA ASN A 82 89.44 -45.39 4.36
C ASN A 82 88.28 -46.16 3.71
N ILE A 83 87.38 -45.48 2.96
CA ILE A 83 86.27 -46.17 2.28
C ILE A 83 86.79 -47.26 1.32
N TRP A 84 87.87 -46.98 0.59
CA TRP A 84 88.48 -47.97 -0.29
C TRP A 84 89.14 -49.14 0.47
N GLN A 85 89.74 -48.91 1.64
CA GLN A 85 90.26 -49.99 2.49
C GLN A 85 89.15 -50.83 3.13
N GLU A 86 88.01 -50.24 3.49
CA GLU A 86 86.83 -50.96 3.98
C GLU A 86 86.24 -51.90 2.91
N ASP A 87 86.29 -51.51 1.63
CA ASP A 87 86.01 -52.39 0.48
C ASP A 87 87.18 -53.34 0.09
N GLY A 88 88.24 -53.38 0.89
CA GLY A 88 89.36 -54.33 0.76
C GLY A 88 90.49 -53.89 -0.19
N ILE A 89 90.49 -52.65 -0.66
CA ILE A 89 91.50 -52.10 -1.59
C ILE A 89 92.71 -51.61 -0.81
N LYS A 90 93.72 -52.47 -0.68
CA LYS A 90 94.92 -52.20 0.13
C LYS A 90 95.85 -51.14 -0.48
N SER A 91 95.82 -50.96 -1.80
CA SER A 91 96.58 -49.97 -2.55
C SER A 91 95.88 -48.61 -2.67
N SER A 92 94.91 -48.28 -1.81
CA SER A 92 94.09 -47.06 -1.95
C SER A 92 94.89 -45.75 -1.97
N GLN A 93 95.98 -45.67 -1.19
CA GLN A 93 96.91 -44.53 -1.19
C GLN A 93 97.77 -44.48 -2.46
N GLU A 94 98.25 -45.62 -2.94
CA GLU A 94 99.02 -45.75 -4.19
C GLU A 94 98.16 -45.36 -5.40
N ILE A 95 96.86 -45.69 -5.37
CA ILE A 95 95.87 -45.34 -6.40
C ILE A 95 95.66 -43.83 -6.48
N LEU A 96 95.49 -43.13 -5.35
CA LEU A 96 95.36 -41.67 -5.34
C LEU A 96 96.62 -40.97 -5.90
N GLN A 97 97.81 -41.44 -5.51
CA GLN A 97 99.08 -40.93 -6.01
C GLN A 97 99.31 -41.24 -7.51
N THR A 98 98.79 -42.36 -8.01
CA THR A 98 98.85 -42.73 -9.44
C THR A 98 97.90 -41.87 -10.29
N LEU A 99 96.89 -41.26 -9.68
CA LEU A 99 95.94 -40.32 -10.29
C LEU A 99 96.37 -38.84 -10.11
N ASP A 100 97.64 -38.58 -9.82
CA ASP A 100 98.24 -37.25 -9.58
C ASP A 100 97.63 -36.43 -8.41
N PHE A 101 96.88 -37.06 -7.49
CA PHE A 101 96.36 -36.36 -6.30
C PHE A 101 97.38 -36.32 -5.15
N ASN A 102 97.61 -35.11 -4.62
CA ASN A 102 98.45 -34.90 -3.44
C ASN A 102 97.78 -35.41 -2.15
N MET A 103 98.56 -36.03 -1.27
CA MET A 103 98.11 -36.51 0.05
C MET A 103 98.08 -35.41 1.13
N GLU A 104 98.69 -34.25 0.88
CA GLU A 104 98.72 -33.11 1.82
C GLU A 104 97.59 -32.09 1.59
N GLU A 105 96.91 -32.13 0.44
CA GLU A 105 95.84 -31.20 0.06
C GLU A 105 94.46 -31.89 0.03
N LYS A 106 93.37 -31.10 0.00
CA LYS A 106 92.02 -31.66 -0.11
C LYS A 106 91.75 -32.15 -1.53
N VAL A 107 91.25 -33.37 -1.67
CA VAL A 107 90.87 -33.96 -2.96
C VAL A 107 89.55 -33.36 -3.43
N ASN A 108 89.52 -32.81 -4.65
CA ASN A 108 88.29 -32.40 -5.31
C ASN A 108 87.51 -33.65 -5.75
N LEU A 109 86.30 -33.84 -5.20
CA LEU A 109 85.48 -35.02 -5.46
C LEU A 109 85.03 -35.14 -6.93
N THR A 110 84.89 -34.01 -7.63
CA THR A 110 84.51 -34.01 -9.06
C THR A 110 85.68 -34.36 -9.97
N GLU A 111 86.89 -33.86 -9.68
CA GLU A 111 88.09 -34.21 -10.43
C GLU A 111 88.49 -35.67 -10.17
N LEU A 112 88.39 -36.14 -8.92
CA LEU A 112 88.58 -37.55 -8.57
C LEU A 112 87.59 -38.46 -9.30
N THR A 113 86.31 -38.08 -9.36
CA THR A 113 85.30 -38.85 -10.10
C THR A 113 85.64 -38.89 -11.60
N ILE A 114 86.03 -37.76 -12.20
CA ILE A 114 86.45 -37.70 -13.61
C ILE A 114 87.70 -38.55 -13.86
N ALA A 115 88.68 -38.56 -12.96
CA ALA A 115 89.89 -39.37 -13.07
C ALA A 115 89.56 -40.88 -13.03
N LEU A 116 88.68 -41.30 -12.12
CA LEU A 116 88.19 -42.69 -12.02
C LEU A 116 87.34 -43.11 -13.23
N ASP A 117 86.50 -42.22 -13.76
CA ASP A 117 85.68 -42.45 -14.95
C ASP A 117 86.53 -42.54 -16.24
N ASN A 118 87.64 -41.80 -16.33
CA ASN A 118 88.59 -41.89 -17.45
C ASN A 118 89.40 -43.19 -17.43
N GLU A 119 89.96 -43.57 -16.28
CA GLU A 119 90.74 -44.81 -16.13
C GLU A 119 89.89 -46.08 -16.23
N LEU A 120 88.56 -45.97 -16.10
CA LEU A 120 87.59 -47.05 -16.33
C LEU A 120 87.63 -47.65 -17.75
N LEU A 121 88.43 -47.10 -18.67
CA LEU A 121 88.59 -47.54 -20.06
C LEU A 121 89.89 -48.33 -20.37
N VAL A 122 90.89 -48.40 -19.47
CA VAL A 122 92.20 -49.09 -19.69
C VAL A 122 92.37 -50.34 -18.81
N SER A 123 91.86 -51.50 -19.26
CA SER A 123 91.64 -52.67 -18.40
C SER A 123 92.86 -53.22 -17.60
N ASN A 124 92.56 -53.67 -16.37
CA ASN A 124 93.45 -54.34 -15.40
C ASN A 124 94.48 -53.46 -14.64
N ASN A 125 94.00 -52.46 -13.90
CA ASN A 125 94.76 -51.78 -12.84
C ASN A 125 93.93 -51.65 -11.54
N GLY A 126 94.58 -51.47 -10.38
CA GLY A 126 93.90 -51.36 -9.08
C GLY A 126 92.88 -50.21 -8.99
N ILE A 127 93.08 -49.17 -9.80
CA ILE A 127 92.17 -48.03 -10.01
C ILE A 127 90.74 -48.48 -10.36
N TYR A 128 90.59 -49.57 -11.12
CA TYR A 128 89.27 -50.15 -11.44
C TYR A 128 88.49 -50.59 -10.21
N GLN A 129 89.17 -51.21 -9.25
CA GLN A 129 88.53 -51.71 -8.05
C GLN A 129 88.05 -50.53 -7.19
N ALA A 130 88.82 -49.43 -7.17
CA ALA A 130 88.46 -48.17 -6.52
C ALA A 130 87.25 -47.51 -7.19
N ALA A 131 87.24 -47.40 -8.52
CA ALA A 131 86.10 -46.87 -9.28
C ALA A 131 84.84 -47.70 -9.02
N LEU A 132 84.88 -49.03 -9.21
CA LEU A 132 83.74 -49.93 -9.03
C LEU A 132 83.21 -49.95 -7.58
N SER A 133 84.10 -49.88 -6.57
CA SER A 133 83.69 -49.81 -5.16
C SER A 133 83.03 -48.47 -4.83
N SER A 134 83.53 -47.37 -5.39
CA SER A 134 82.90 -46.05 -5.26
C SER A 134 81.51 -46.03 -5.90
N TYR A 135 81.36 -46.56 -7.12
CA TYR A 135 80.05 -46.75 -7.79
C TYR A 135 79.08 -47.59 -6.94
N LYS A 136 79.56 -48.71 -6.37
CA LYS A 136 78.78 -49.58 -5.49
C LYS A 136 78.30 -48.84 -4.23
N ASN A 137 79.15 -48.05 -3.59
CA ASN A 137 78.82 -47.37 -2.34
C ASN A 137 77.91 -46.16 -2.56
N GLU A 138 78.12 -45.39 -3.63
CA GLU A 138 77.18 -44.34 -4.06
C GLU A 138 75.79 -44.91 -4.32
N ILE A 139 75.69 -46.03 -5.06
CA ILE A 139 74.41 -46.72 -5.30
C ILE A 139 73.75 -47.15 -3.99
N GLY A 140 74.49 -47.74 -3.05
CA GLY A 140 73.96 -48.15 -1.75
C GLY A 140 73.49 -46.97 -0.89
N TYR A 141 74.24 -45.87 -0.89
CA TYR A 141 73.91 -44.64 -0.17
C TYR A 141 72.66 -43.95 -0.74
N LEU A 142 72.57 -43.80 -2.07
CA LEU A 142 71.40 -43.26 -2.75
C LEU A 142 70.16 -44.15 -2.56
N GLN A 143 70.32 -45.48 -2.56
CA GLN A 143 69.24 -46.41 -2.19
C GLN A 143 68.76 -46.19 -0.75
N GLY A 144 69.67 -46.00 0.20
CA GLY A 144 69.36 -45.66 1.60
C GLY A 144 68.58 -44.33 1.74
N GLN A 145 69.01 -43.28 1.03
CA GLN A 145 68.28 -42.00 1.00
C GLN A 145 66.87 -42.15 0.39
N VAL A 146 66.74 -42.86 -0.73
CA VAL A 146 65.46 -43.11 -1.40
C VAL A 146 64.53 -43.93 -0.49
N GLU A 147 65.04 -44.95 0.19
CA GLU A 147 64.28 -45.70 1.19
C GLU A 147 63.79 -44.82 2.35
N GLN A 148 64.64 -43.95 2.90
CA GLN A 148 64.26 -43.06 3.98
C GLN A 148 63.19 -42.05 3.54
N SER A 149 63.37 -41.44 2.36
CA SER A 149 62.40 -40.52 1.75
C SER A 149 61.05 -41.21 1.46
N ASN A 150 61.07 -42.47 0.99
CA ASN A 150 59.86 -43.29 0.85
C ASN A 150 59.15 -43.49 2.21
N LYS A 151 59.88 -43.88 3.27
CA LYS A 151 59.33 -44.09 4.62
C LYS A 151 58.70 -42.81 5.18
N GLU A 152 59.32 -41.65 4.97
CA GLU A 152 58.80 -40.35 5.37
C GLU A 152 57.58 -39.92 4.57
N ARG A 153 57.61 -40.05 3.23
CA ARG A 153 56.45 -39.80 2.36
C ARG A 153 55.25 -40.65 2.76
N ASP A 154 55.44 -41.94 2.98
CA ASP A 154 54.35 -42.87 3.24
C ASP A 154 53.75 -42.66 4.64
N LYS A 155 54.56 -42.22 5.61
CA LYS A 155 54.08 -41.70 6.90
C LYS A 155 53.26 -40.42 6.73
N ILE A 156 53.77 -39.42 6.01
CA ILE A 156 53.06 -38.15 5.74
C ILE A 156 51.73 -38.44 5.03
N LYS A 157 51.70 -39.38 4.08
CA LYS A 157 50.48 -39.83 3.42
C LYS A 157 49.50 -40.48 4.40
N SER A 158 49.94 -41.35 5.31
CA SER A 158 49.06 -41.96 6.32
C SER A 158 48.50 -40.95 7.34
N ASP A 159 49.27 -39.91 7.67
CA ASP A 159 48.81 -38.81 8.53
C ASP A 159 47.86 -37.87 7.78
N LEU A 160 48.08 -37.63 6.47
CA LEU A 160 47.17 -36.91 5.57
C LEU A 160 45.84 -37.64 5.39
N ASP A 161 45.86 -38.95 5.05
CA ASP A 161 44.68 -39.81 4.95
C ASP A 161 43.81 -39.74 6.23
N ARG A 162 44.45 -39.57 7.40
CA ARG A 162 43.79 -39.46 8.70
C ARG A 162 43.22 -38.07 8.94
N ALA A 163 43.90 -37.02 8.51
CA ALA A 163 43.41 -35.65 8.52
C ALA A 163 42.20 -35.46 7.58
N GLU A 164 42.28 -35.99 6.36
CA GLU A 164 41.18 -35.98 5.39
C GLU A 164 39.96 -36.72 5.90
N LYS A 165 40.11 -37.92 6.46
CA LYS A 165 39.00 -38.66 7.09
C LYS A 165 38.34 -37.88 8.23
N ARG A 166 39.11 -37.17 9.05
CA ARG A 166 38.57 -36.29 10.10
C ARG A 166 37.87 -35.06 9.52
N ASN A 167 38.40 -34.47 8.44
CA ASN A 167 37.77 -33.33 7.77
C ASN A 167 36.43 -33.73 7.13
N LEU A 168 36.37 -34.91 6.50
CA LEU A 168 35.13 -35.49 5.96
C LEU A 168 34.10 -35.86 7.04
N GLN A 169 34.52 -36.16 8.26
CA GLN A 169 33.62 -36.31 9.41
C GLN A 169 33.05 -34.96 9.85
N LEU A 170 33.90 -33.96 10.04
CA LEU A 170 33.47 -32.60 10.40
C LEU A 170 32.56 -31.96 9.35
N ALA A 171 32.82 -32.20 8.05
CA ALA A 171 31.94 -31.76 6.97
C ALA A 171 30.54 -32.37 7.11
N ARG A 172 30.43 -33.68 7.35
CA ARG A 172 29.14 -34.36 7.58
C ARG A 172 28.43 -33.89 8.84
N GLU A 173 29.16 -33.71 9.94
CA GLU A 173 28.59 -33.15 11.18
C GLU A 173 28.04 -31.73 10.94
N VAL A 174 28.69 -30.94 10.07
CA VAL A 174 28.20 -29.62 9.64
C VAL A 174 26.99 -29.74 8.70
N ASP A 175 26.96 -30.69 7.76
CA ASP A 175 25.82 -30.92 6.86
C ASP A 175 24.58 -31.43 7.63
N ASP A 176 24.77 -32.34 8.59
CA ASP A 176 23.73 -32.84 9.51
C ASP A 176 23.20 -31.71 10.41
N HIS A 177 24.06 -30.77 10.83
CA HIS A 177 23.64 -29.58 11.57
C HIS A 177 22.93 -28.53 10.70
N HIS A 178 23.27 -28.38 9.42
CA HIS A 178 22.52 -27.51 8.51
C HIS A 178 21.14 -28.08 8.20
N THR A 179 21.06 -29.36 7.79
CA THR A 179 19.77 -30.01 7.48
C THR A 179 18.82 -30.05 8.67
N THR A 180 19.32 -30.30 9.89
CA THR A 180 18.47 -30.22 11.11
C THR A 180 18.06 -28.78 11.44
N MET A 181 18.88 -27.77 11.17
CA MET A 181 18.51 -26.35 11.33
C MET A 181 17.50 -25.90 10.27
N GLU A 182 17.63 -26.35 9.03
CA GLU A 182 16.71 -26.10 7.93
C GLU A 182 15.33 -26.70 8.22
N LEU A 183 15.25 -27.97 8.63
CA LEU A 183 14.00 -28.60 9.04
C LEU A 183 13.32 -27.89 10.23
N LEU A 184 14.10 -27.40 11.19
CA LEU A 184 13.62 -26.62 12.33
C LEU A 184 13.13 -25.21 11.93
N ASN A 185 13.71 -24.62 10.88
CA ASN A 185 13.27 -23.33 10.36
C ASN A 185 12.04 -23.51 9.44
N GLU A 186 12.01 -24.54 8.62
CA GLU A 186 10.84 -24.91 7.80
C GLU A 186 9.60 -25.17 8.65
N SER A 187 9.72 -25.92 9.76
CA SER A 187 8.59 -26.15 10.67
C SER A 187 8.10 -24.83 11.27
N LYS A 188 8.98 -24.00 11.82
CA LYS A 188 8.61 -22.66 12.32
C LYS A 188 7.95 -21.77 11.26
N PHE A 189 8.41 -21.82 10.01
CA PHE A 189 7.77 -21.06 8.92
C PHE A 189 6.38 -21.61 8.59
N LYS A 190 6.19 -22.94 8.59
CA LYS A 190 4.87 -23.59 8.41
C LYS A 190 3.93 -23.29 9.58
N ASP A 191 4.43 -23.31 10.81
CA ASP A 191 3.66 -22.99 12.02
C ASP A 191 3.21 -21.52 12.01
N LEU A 192 4.11 -20.58 11.64
CA LEU A 192 3.75 -19.16 11.51
C LEU A 192 2.80 -18.89 10.35
N ASP A 193 3.02 -19.50 9.18
CA ASP A 193 2.11 -19.40 8.03
C ASP A 193 0.72 -19.96 8.36
N GLN A 194 0.65 -21.07 9.11
CA GLN A 194 -0.61 -21.59 9.64
C GLN A 194 -1.24 -20.63 10.65
N GLU A 195 -0.49 -20.07 11.61
CA GLU A 195 -1.00 -19.09 12.56
C GLU A 195 -1.55 -17.82 11.86
N TYR A 196 -0.92 -17.39 10.76
CA TYR A 196 -1.45 -16.30 9.92
C TYR A 196 -2.69 -16.71 9.13
N LYS A 197 -2.74 -17.92 8.57
CA LYS A 197 -3.94 -18.47 7.91
C LYS A 197 -5.12 -18.57 8.88
N ASP A 198 -4.89 -19.05 10.10
CA ASP A 198 -5.90 -19.19 11.14
C ASP A 198 -6.42 -17.81 11.59
N LYS A 199 -5.54 -16.82 11.75
CA LYS A 199 -5.93 -15.42 12.02
C LYS A 199 -6.77 -14.83 10.87
N VAL A 200 -6.38 -15.07 9.62
CA VAL A 200 -7.14 -14.61 8.44
C VAL A 200 -8.48 -15.33 8.32
N ALA A 201 -8.55 -16.62 8.65
CA ALA A 201 -9.80 -17.37 8.71
C ALA A 201 -10.73 -16.85 9.81
N ALA A 202 -10.21 -16.60 11.02
CA ALA A 202 -10.96 -16.01 12.12
C ALA A 202 -11.52 -14.63 11.76
N VAL A 203 -10.70 -13.73 11.20
CA VAL A 203 -11.15 -12.40 10.76
C VAL A 203 -12.21 -12.48 9.67
N LYS A 204 -12.11 -13.45 8.73
CA LYS A 204 -13.19 -13.71 7.77
C LYS A 204 -14.47 -14.15 8.48
N THR A 205 -14.41 -15.11 9.41
CA THR A 205 -15.61 -15.57 10.12
C THR A 205 -16.24 -14.52 11.02
N GLU A 206 -15.50 -13.54 11.55
CA GLU A 206 -16.11 -12.39 12.24
C GLU A 206 -16.73 -11.39 11.24
N MET A 207 -16.06 -11.10 10.12
CA MET A 207 -16.62 -10.27 9.04
C MET A 207 -17.90 -10.88 8.45
N ASP A 208 -17.94 -12.21 8.27
CA ASP A 208 -19.11 -12.92 7.76
C ASP A 208 -20.28 -12.82 8.76
N LYS A 209 -20.03 -12.93 10.07
CA LYS A 209 -21.04 -12.68 11.13
C LYS A 209 -21.51 -11.23 11.16
N GLU A 210 -20.60 -10.25 11.00
CA GLU A 210 -20.97 -8.84 10.93
C GLU A 210 -21.89 -8.57 9.73
N GLN A 211 -21.59 -9.17 8.56
CA GLN A 211 -22.45 -9.13 7.38
C GLN A 211 -23.81 -9.80 7.64
N GLU A 212 -23.85 -10.98 8.26
CA GLU A 212 -25.11 -11.64 8.63
C GLU A 212 -25.94 -10.78 9.60
N LEU A 213 -25.32 -10.14 10.60
CA LEU A 213 -26.00 -9.27 11.56
C LEU A 213 -26.56 -8.00 10.89
N VAL A 214 -25.79 -7.37 9.99
CA VAL A 214 -26.27 -6.23 9.19
C VAL A 214 -27.43 -6.64 8.28
N VAL A 215 -27.33 -7.79 7.60
CA VAL A 215 -28.42 -8.33 6.77
C VAL A 215 -29.67 -8.66 7.60
N GLN A 216 -29.52 -9.23 8.79
CA GLN A 216 -30.64 -9.46 9.72
C GLN A 216 -31.27 -8.14 10.19
N GLN A 217 -30.48 -7.11 10.49
CA GLN A 217 -30.98 -5.78 10.86
C GLN A 217 -31.74 -5.11 9.71
N VAL A 218 -31.19 -5.12 8.50
CA VAL A 218 -31.84 -4.57 7.29
C VAL A 218 -33.13 -5.33 6.97
N ASN A 219 -33.14 -6.67 7.05
CA ASN A 219 -34.35 -7.46 6.86
C ASN A 219 -35.41 -7.17 7.94
N LYS A 220 -35.01 -6.91 9.19
CA LYS A 220 -35.91 -6.53 10.28
C LYS A 220 -36.48 -5.11 10.10
N GLN A 221 -35.72 -4.17 9.56
CA GLN A 221 -36.21 -2.84 9.17
C GLN A 221 -37.16 -2.94 7.98
N ARG A 222 -36.79 -3.69 6.93
CA ARG A 222 -37.62 -3.93 5.76
C ARG A 222 -38.96 -4.56 6.13
N ALA A 223 -38.99 -5.58 6.98
CA ALA A 223 -40.22 -6.24 7.41
C ALA A 223 -41.18 -5.29 8.17
N LYS A 224 -40.65 -4.32 8.93
CA LYS A 224 -41.46 -3.24 9.53
C LYS A 224 -42.05 -2.33 8.46
N LEU A 225 -41.23 -1.84 7.53
CA LEU A 225 -41.68 -0.96 6.44
C LEU A 225 -42.71 -1.66 5.54
N GLU A 226 -42.57 -2.96 5.27
CA GLU A 226 -43.57 -3.75 4.56
C GLU A 226 -44.89 -3.86 5.35
N GLN A 227 -44.83 -4.07 6.68
CA GLN A 227 -46.01 -4.06 7.55
C GLN A 227 -46.68 -2.67 7.62
N GLU A 228 -45.91 -1.60 7.71
CA GLU A 228 -46.39 -0.21 7.72
C GLU A 228 -47.07 0.14 6.39
N VAL A 229 -46.46 -0.21 5.26
CA VAL A 229 -47.05 -0.07 3.91
C VAL A 229 -48.36 -0.86 3.77
N ASP A 230 -48.44 -2.08 4.29
CA ASP A 230 -49.69 -2.86 4.23
C ASP A 230 -50.77 -2.34 5.18
N SER A 231 -50.40 -1.74 6.33
CA SER A 231 -51.36 -1.02 7.18
C SER A 231 -51.91 0.24 6.48
N LEU A 232 -51.05 1.04 5.87
CA LEU A 232 -51.45 2.24 5.10
C LEU A 232 -52.31 1.88 3.88
N ARG A 233 -52.03 0.76 3.20
CA ARG A 233 -52.91 0.21 2.15
C ARG A 233 -54.29 -0.18 2.68
N SER A 234 -54.36 -0.76 3.88
CA SER A 234 -55.64 -1.11 4.49
C SER A 234 -56.46 0.15 4.87
N GLU A 235 -55.80 1.20 5.35
CA GLU A 235 -56.42 2.50 5.62
C GLU A 235 -56.85 3.21 4.31
N GLU A 236 -56.04 3.15 3.25
CA GLU A 236 -56.39 3.67 1.92
C GLU A 236 -57.66 3.02 1.38
N ILE A 237 -57.81 1.70 1.54
CA ILE A 237 -59.02 0.96 1.17
C ILE A 237 -60.22 1.40 2.01
N LEU A 238 -60.07 1.49 3.35
CA LEU A 238 -61.14 1.94 4.24
C LEU A 238 -61.59 3.37 3.96
N LEU A 239 -60.66 4.27 3.62
CA LEU A 239 -60.97 5.66 3.23
C LEU A 239 -61.65 5.73 1.86
N ARG A 240 -61.22 4.92 0.88
CA ARG A 240 -61.90 4.78 -0.41
C ARG A 240 -63.33 4.27 -0.24
N ASP A 241 -63.57 3.26 0.59
CA ASP A 241 -64.91 2.74 0.84
C ASP A 241 -65.79 3.74 1.61
N ARG A 242 -65.23 4.47 2.58
CA ARG A 242 -65.94 5.57 3.25
C ARG A 242 -66.31 6.69 2.29
N LEU A 243 -65.42 7.05 1.35
CA LEU A 243 -65.71 8.01 0.28
C LEU A 243 -66.80 7.49 -0.67
N ASN A 244 -66.73 6.21 -1.08
CA ASN A 244 -67.75 5.57 -1.91
C ASN A 244 -69.14 5.55 -1.22
N LEU A 245 -69.19 5.38 0.09
CA LEU A 245 -70.43 5.48 0.88
C LEU A 245 -70.93 6.92 0.96
N ALA A 246 -70.05 7.90 1.18
CA ALA A 246 -70.41 9.32 1.20
C ALA A 246 -70.95 9.80 -0.17
N ILE A 247 -70.35 9.36 -1.28
CA ILE A 247 -70.84 9.66 -2.64
C ILE A 247 -72.24 9.06 -2.87
N LYS A 248 -72.48 7.81 -2.43
CA LYS A 248 -73.80 7.17 -2.53
C LYS A 248 -74.86 7.91 -1.71
N GLU A 249 -74.52 8.36 -0.51
CA GLU A 249 -75.44 9.14 0.33
C GLU A 249 -75.68 10.55 -0.24
N ASN A 250 -74.66 11.21 -0.79
CA ASN A 250 -74.84 12.51 -1.45
C ASN A 250 -75.78 12.39 -2.66
N GLY A 251 -75.60 11.38 -3.51
CA GLY A 251 -76.53 11.08 -4.61
C GLY A 251 -77.94 10.70 -4.16
N ARG A 252 -78.08 10.10 -2.96
CA ARG A 252 -79.39 9.83 -2.33
C ARG A 252 -80.06 11.14 -1.90
N LEU A 253 -79.32 12.03 -1.24
CA LEU A 253 -79.77 13.34 -0.78
C LEU A 253 -80.07 14.29 -1.95
N GLU A 254 -79.25 14.33 -2.99
CA GLU A 254 -79.48 15.07 -4.24
C GLU A 254 -80.81 14.66 -4.88
N LYS A 255 -81.13 13.35 -4.90
CA LYS A 255 -82.41 12.84 -5.39
C LYS A 255 -83.58 13.26 -4.49
N GLU A 256 -83.42 13.19 -3.17
CA GLU A 256 -84.46 13.67 -2.23
C GLU A 256 -84.71 15.17 -2.37
N VAL A 257 -83.67 15.98 -2.52
CA VAL A 257 -83.76 17.42 -2.81
C VAL A 257 -84.48 17.65 -4.14
N GLY A 258 -84.13 16.92 -5.21
CA GLY A 258 -84.83 17.00 -6.49
C GLY A 258 -86.33 16.65 -6.40
N GLU A 259 -86.67 15.61 -5.64
CA GLU A 259 -88.08 15.25 -5.38
C GLU A 259 -88.80 16.30 -4.53
N VAL A 260 -88.14 16.92 -3.56
CA VAL A 260 -88.70 18.02 -2.74
C VAL A 260 -88.88 19.29 -3.59
N VAL A 261 -87.93 19.62 -4.47
CA VAL A 261 -88.02 20.76 -5.39
C VAL A 261 -89.16 20.58 -6.38
N GLU A 262 -89.39 19.40 -6.96
CA GLU A 262 -90.60 19.19 -7.77
C GLU A 262 -91.89 19.19 -6.93
N LYS A 263 -91.90 18.68 -5.69
CA LYS A 263 -93.07 18.81 -4.80
C LYS A 263 -93.38 20.29 -4.51
N LEU A 264 -92.37 21.10 -4.19
CA LEU A 264 -92.46 22.55 -4.01
C LEU A 264 -93.00 23.21 -5.28
N ARG A 265 -92.36 23.00 -6.43
CA ARG A 265 -92.76 23.54 -7.74
C ARG A 265 -94.19 23.19 -8.13
N ASN A 266 -94.69 22.02 -7.74
CA ASN A 266 -96.08 21.62 -7.97
C ASN A 266 -97.06 22.22 -6.95
N SER A 267 -96.61 22.53 -5.73
CA SER A 267 -97.36 23.36 -4.78
C SER A 267 -97.42 24.84 -5.19
N GLU A 268 -96.34 25.40 -5.74
CA GLU A 268 -96.32 26.76 -6.33
C GLU A 268 -97.30 26.87 -7.50
N LYS A 269 -97.32 25.86 -8.41
CA LYS A 269 -98.34 25.76 -9.48
C LYS A 269 -99.77 25.60 -8.94
N LEU A 270 -99.97 25.18 -7.69
CA LEU A 270 -101.29 25.14 -7.04
C LEU A 270 -101.62 26.51 -6.41
N VAL A 271 -100.68 27.13 -5.67
CA VAL A 271 -100.84 28.48 -5.11
C VAL A 271 -101.11 29.50 -6.23
N CYS A 272 -100.33 29.50 -7.31
CA CYS A 272 -100.54 30.36 -8.48
C CYS A 272 -101.82 30.06 -9.29
N ARG A 273 -102.55 28.97 -8.98
CA ARG A 273 -103.93 28.75 -9.45
C ARG A 273 -104.93 29.30 -8.44
N LEU A 274 -104.85 28.86 -7.19
CA LEU A 274 -105.71 29.33 -6.10
C LEU A 274 -105.68 30.86 -5.94
N GLN A 275 -104.55 31.50 -6.21
CA GLN A 275 -104.40 32.95 -6.19
C GLN A 275 -105.06 33.63 -7.40
N LYS A 276 -105.03 33.01 -8.59
CA LYS A 276 -105.81 33.47 -9.76
C LYS A 276 -107.31 33.25 -9.57
N ASP A 277 -107.70 32.14 -8.93
CA ASP A 277 -109.08 31.83 -8.58
C ASP A 277 -109.59 32.82 -7.51
N LEU A 278 -108.73 33.17 -6.53
CA LEU A 278 -108.99 34.22 -5.54
C LEU A 278 -109.07 35.61 -6.19
N ASP A 279 -108.13 35.97 -7.06
CA ASP A 279 -108.15 37.24 -7.81
C ASP A 279 -109.41 37.33 -8.68
N TYR A 280 -109.85 36.22 -9.28
CA TYR A 280 -111.11 36.14 -10.04
C TYR A 280 -112.31 36.38 -9.14
N VAL A 281 -112.40 35.68 -8.00
CA VAL A 281 -113.50 35.86 -7.02
C VAL A 281 -113.49 37.26 -6.41
N LEU A 282 -112.33 37.83 -6.09
CA LEU A 282 -112.21 39.21 -5.61
C LEU A 282 -112.66 40.21 -6.67
N LYS A 283 -112.29 39.99 -7.94
CA LYS A 283 -112.69 40.84 -9.08
C LYS A 283 -114.17 40.68 -9.45
N GLU A 284 -114.78 39.51 -9.19
CA GLU A 284 -116.21 39.27 -9.32
C GLU A 284 -117.00 39.93 -8.16
N LYS A 285 -116.48 39.86 -6.93
CA LYS A 285 -117.15 40.35 -5.70
C LYS A 285 -116.97 41.85 -5.44
N PHE A 286 -115.85 42.43 -5.84
CA PHE A 286 -115.43 43.80 -5.53
C PHE A 286 -115.03 44.63 -6.77
N GLY A 287 -115.28 44.13 -7.98
CA GLY A 287 -114.78 44.71 -9.24
C GLY A 287 -115.25 46.13 -9.61
N THR A 288 -116.11 46.76 -8.81
CA THR A 288 -116.61 48.14 -9.01
C THR A 288 -116.85 48.86 -7.69
N LEU A 289 -115.79 49.26 -6.97
CA LEU A 289 -115.90 50.20 -5.84
C LEU A 289 -114.56 50.86 -5.48
N ASP A 290 -114.27 52.01 -6.09
CA ASP A 290 -113.36 53.00 -5.50
C ASP A 290 -114.10 53.77 -4.41
N LEU A 291 -113.74 53.58 -3.13
CA LEU A 291 -113.70 54.58 -2.04
C LEU A 291 -113.19 53.89 -0.74
N PRO A 292 -112.63 54.62 0.24
CA PRO A 292 -111.87 54.00 1.34
C PRO A 292 -112.74 53.45 2.49
N SER A 293 -112.51 52.19 2.86
CA SER A 293 -113.20 51.49 3.94
C SER A 293 -112.48 51.61 5.29
N THR A 294 -112.80 52.65 6.07
CA THR A 294 -112.19 52.95 7.38
C THR A 294 -112.47 51.88 8.47
N GLU A 295 -113.40 50.94 8.26
CA GLU A 295 -113.82 49.96 9.28
C GLU A 295 -112.86 48.77 9.50
N TYR A 296 -111.77 48.64 8.73
CA TYR A 296 -110.83 47.53 8.88
C TYR A 296 -109.96 47.60 10.15
N PHE A 297 -109.52 48.80 10.56
CA PHE A 297 -108.69 48.99 11.77
C PHE A 297 -109.38 48.47 13.04
N GLY A 298 -110.70 48.64 13.14
CA GLY A 298 -111.51 48.17 14.28
C GLY A 298 -111.63 46.65 14.40
N GLN A 299 -111.03 45.86 13.49
CA GLN A 299 -110.88 44.41 13.64
C GLN A 299 -109.45 44.02 14.05
N GLU A 300 -108.44 44.65 13.44
CA GLU A 300 -107.02 44.46 13.81
C GLU A 300 -106.76 44.77 15.28
N GLU A 301 -107.34 45.87 15.80
CA GLU A 301 -107.17 46.29 17.19
C GLU A 301 -107.70 45.21 18.18
N ARG A 302 -108.84 44.59 17.87
CA ARG A 302 -109.40 43.48 18.67
C ARG A 302 -108.56 42.21 18.60
N PHE A 303 -107.97 41.91 17.43
CA PHE A 303 -107.03 40.78 17.33
C PHE A 303 -105.75 41.06 18.11
N ALA A 304 -105.27 42.31 18.14
CA ALA A 304 -104.12 42.70 18.96
C ALA A 304 -104.42 42.65 20.47
N GLU A 305 -105.65 42.95 20.90
CA GLU A 305 -106.10 42.73 22.27
C GLU A 305 -106.13 41.23 22.63
N ILE A 306 -106.75 40.39 21.81
CA ILE A 306 -106.81 38.93 22.02
C ILE A 306 -105.39 38.32 22.07
N VAL A 307 -104.47 38.74 21.19
CA VAL A 307 -103.08 38.27 21.21
C VAL A 307 -102.36 38.68 22.50
N LYS A 308 -102.55 39.92 22.99
CA LYS A 308 -102.01 40.35 24.29
C LYS A 308 -102.58 39.54 25.45
N GLU A 309 -103.87 39.20 25.40
CA GLU A 309 -104.54 38.42 26.45
C GLU A 309 -104.02 36.96 26.49
N TYR A 310 -103.76 36.35 25.33
CA TYR A 310 -103.06 35.06 25.24
C TYR A 310 -101.57 35.15 25.62
N GLU A 311 -100.87 36.22 25.30
CA GLU A 311 -99.49 36.45 25.77
C GLU A 311 -99.42 36.58 27.29
N GLN A 312 -100.37 37.29 27.90
CA GLN A 312 -100.51 37.45 29.34
C GLN A 312 -100.69 36.08 30.01
N GLN A 313 -101.63 35.26 29.51
CA GLN A 313 -101.82 33.88 29.98
C GLN A 313 -100.56 33.01 29.78
N CYS A 314 -99.82 33.18 28.69
CA CYS A 314 -98.55 32.47 28.42
C CYS A 314 -97.35 32.95 29.26
N ARG A 315 -97.49 34.06 30.00
CA ARG A 315 -96.54 34.51 31.04
C ARG A 315 -96.99 33.98 32.40
N GLU A 316 -98.26 34.14 32.75
CA GLU A 316 -98.82 33.63 34.02
C GLU A 316 -98.68 32.10 34.15
N LEU A 317 -98.90 31.34 33.06
CA LEU A 317 -98.64 29.89 33.03
C LEU A 317 -97.14 29.52 33.08
N ARG A 318 -96.24 30.46 32.82
CA ARG A 318 -94.78 30.26 32.94
C ARG A 318 -94.33 30.57 34.35
N ASP A 319 -94.74 31.71 34.90
CA ASP A 319 -94.51 32.10 36.29
C ASP A 319 -95.05 31.01 37.24
N GLN A 320 -96.24 30.45 36.97
CA GLN A 320 -96.78 29.29 37.70
C GLN A 320 -95.98 27.99 37.50
N ASN A 321 -95.40 27.75 36.32
CA ASN A 321 -94.53 26.59 36.11
C ASN A 321 -93.20 26.74 36.84
N ASP A 322 -92.63 27.94 36.88
CA ASP A 322 -91.38 28.24 37.56
C ASP A 322 -91.58 28.22 39.10
N GLU A 323 -92.72 28.72 39.59
CA GLU A 323 -93.14 28.58 40.99
C GLU A 323 -93.33 27.10 41.37
N LEU A 324 -94.07 26.32 40.58
CA LEU A 324 -94.24 24.87 40.78
C LEU A 324 -92.94 24.08 40.64
N GLN A 325 -92.00 24.51 39.78
CA GLN A 325 -90.66 23.92 39.72
C GLN A 325 -89.89 24.21 41.02
N SER A 326 -89.97 25.43 41.55
CA SER A 326 -89.34 25.77 42.83
C SER A 326 -89.94 24.95 43.98
N GLU A 327 -91.26 24.74 44.04
CA GLU A 327 -91.90 23.85 45.01
C GLU A 327 -91.44 22.40 44.83
N VAL A 328 -91.32 21.90 43.59
CA VAL A 328 -90.82 20.56 43.29
C VAL A 328 -89.35 20.39 43.67
N GLU A 329 -88.50 21.40 43.52
CA GLU A 329 -87.10 21.35 43.98
C GLU A 329 -86.99 21.43 45.50
N ILE A 330 -87.80 22.25 46.17
CA ILE A 330 -87.92 22.27 47.64
C ILE A 330 -88.40 20.90 48.15
N LEU A 331 -89.41 20.29 47.53
CA LEU A 331 -89.90 18.95 47.88
C LEU A 331 -88.87 17.85 47.59
N ARG A 332 -88.09 17.94 46.50
CA ARG A 332 -86.97 17.04 46.20
C ARG A 332 -85.85 17.15 47.24
N SER A 333 -85.59 18.37 47.72
CA SER A 333 -84.60 18.66 48.77
C SER A 333 -85.03 18.06 50.10
N GLN A 334 -86.27 18.33 50.53
CA GLN A 334 -86.86 17.72 51.74
C GLN A 334 -86.94 16.18 51.66
N LEU A 335 -87.07 15.61 50.46
CA LEU A 335 -87.07 14.16 50.24
C LEU A 335 -85.66 13.55 50.26
N HIS A 336 -84.62 14.30 49.88
CA HIS A 336 -83.23 13.92 50.12
C HIS A 336 -82.87 13.96 51.61
N GLU A 337 -83.24 15.04 52.32
CA GLU A 337 -83.00 15.15 53.76
C GLU A 337 -83.71 14.04 54.55
N ARG A 338 -84.98 13.75 54.23
CA ARG A 338 -85.73 12.63 54.84
C ARG A 338 -85.15 11.24 54.55
N LYS A 339 -84.31 11.07 53.52
CA LYS A 339 -83.72 9.77 53.17
C LYS A 339 -82.54 9.35 54.05
N ASN A 340 -81.87 10.30 54.71
CA ASN A 340 -80.65 10.01 55.49
C ASN A 340 -80.90 9.55 56.94
N HIS A 341 -82.16 9.51 57.41
CA HIS A 341 -82.50 9.18 58.81
C HIS A 341 -83.62 8.12 58.96
N ARG A 342 -83.41 6.89 58.44
CA ARG A 342 -83.99 5.65 59.02
C ARG A 342 -83.42 4.35 58.44
N THR A 343 -82.79 3.55 59.32
CA THR A 343 -82.85 2.06 59.43
C THR A 343 -82.98 1.20 58.16
N ARG A 344 -82.01 0.35 57.82
CA ARG A 344 -81.67 -0.96 58.46
C ARG A 344 -82.70 -2.09 58.17
N ASN A 345 -82.17 -3.20 57.60
CA ASN A 345 -82.70 -4.58 57.51
C ASN A 345 -83.60 -5.05 56.32
N VAL A 346 -83.05 -6.01 55.56
CA VAL A 346 -83.63 -7.35 55.21
C VAL A 346 -84.77 -7.48 54.16
N ARG A 347 -84.40 -8.07 52.99
CA ARG A 347 -85.07 -9.18 52.19
C ARG A 347 -86.55 -9.00 51.74
N ASP A 348 -87.01 -9.44 50.55
CA ASP A 348 -86.91 -10.80 49.97
C ASP A 348 -87.59 -10.88 48.56
N LYS A 349 -87.21 -11.87 47.69
CA LYS A 349 -87.90 -12.35 46.44
C LYS A 349 -88.20 -11.32 45.30
N SER A 350 -88.34 -11.62 43.99
CA SER A 350 -88.40 -12.82 43.09
C SER A 350 -88.40 -12.31 41.60
N VAL A 351 -88.30 -13.03 40.46
CA VAL A 351 -87.95 -14.42 40.00
C VAL A 351 -88.01 -14.47 38.42
N ARG A 352 -87.48 -15.53 37.75
CA ARG A 352 -87.66 -15.92 36.30
C ARG A 352 -86.84 -15.11 35.23
N VAL A 353 -86.38 -15.63 34.06
CA VAL A 353 -86.31 -17.01 33.46
C VAL A 353 -85.33 -17.11 32.25
N ARG A 354 -84.57 -18.24 32.11
CA ARG A 354 -83.88 -18.86 30.91
C ARG A 354 -82.90 -18.00 30.06
N ALA A 355 -81.98 -18.52 29.23
CA ALA A 355 -81.54 -19.89 28.81
C ALA A 355 -79.98 -19.93 28.79
N ASP A 356 -79.25 -21.00 29.16
CA ASP A 356 -78.97 -22.30 28.49
C ASP A 356 -78.06 -22.17 27.22
N GLY A 357 -76.88 -22.83 27.09
CA GLY A 357 -76.13 -23.68 28.04
C GLY A 357 -74.86 -24.34 27.44
N ARG A 358 -74.31 -25.36 28.15
CA ARG A 358 -73.59 -26.59 27.66
C ARG A 358 -72.21 -26.43 26.90
N ILE A 359 -71.21 -27.35 26.96
CA ILE A 359 -71.05 -28.70 27.60
C ILE A 359 -69.55 -29.16 27.74
N THR A 360 -69.24 -30.00 28.76
CA THR A 360 -68.04 -30.90 29.00
C THR A 360 -66.60 -30.33 28.88
N THR A 361 -65.44 -30.97 29.21
CA THR A 361 -64.93 -32.34 29.58
C THR A 361 -63.46 -32.16 30.10
N SER A 362 -62.69 -33.03 30.82
CA SER A 362 -62.86 -34.19 31.75
C SER A 362 -61.48 -34.76 32.19
N GLN A 363 -61.38 -35.51 33.33
CA GLN A 363 -60.24 -36.42 33.73
C GLN A 363 -58.85 -35.77 34.06
N SER A 364 -57.81 -36.40 34.67
CA SER A 364 -57.59 -37.44 35.75
C SER A 364 -56.03 -37.69 35.87
N ASP A 365 -55.34 -38.35 36.83
CA ASP A 365 -55.57 -38.96 38.17
C ASP A 365 -54.21 -39.28 38.90
N SER A 366 -54.22 -39.81 40.15
CA SER A 366 -53.20 -40.67 40.88
C SER A 366 -51.67 -40.33 40.91
N ALA A 367 -50.87 -40.36 42.00
CA ALA A 367 -50.49 -41.40 43.02
C ALA A 367 -49.45 -42.48 42.52
N GLN A 368 -48.48 -43.07 43.27
CA GLN A 368 -48.02 -43.03 44.70
C GLN A 368 -46.63 -43.74 44.92
N THR A 369 -45.99 -43.64 46.13
CA THR A 369 -44.93 -44.55 46.73
C THR A 369 -43.52 -44.69 46.04
N SER A 370 -42.43 -45.33 46.52
CA SER A 370 -41.71 -45.61 47.84
C SER A 370 -40.41 -46.44 47.56
N GLY A 371 -39.33 -46.64 48.37
CA GLY A 371 -38.84 -46.12 49.67
C GLY A 371 -37.88 -47.09 50.45
N SER A 372 -36.70 -46.65 50.93
CA SER A 372 -35.65 -47.41 51.72
C SER A 372 -34.85 -48.53 50.98
N PRO A 373 -33.71 -49.12 51.48
CA PRO A 373 -32.96 -48.90 52.74
C PRO A 373 -31.39 -48.87 52.71
N ASP A 374 -30.79 -48.27 53.76
CA ASP A 374 -29.60 -48.65 54.58
C ASP A 374 -28.34 -49.33 53.96
N VAL A 375 -27.15 -48.70 54.09
CA VAL A 375 -25.83 -49.30 53.82
C VAL A 375 -24.71 -48.81 54.79
N SER A 376 -24.49 -49.56 55.88
CA SER A 376 -23.24 -49.60 56.69
C SER A 376 -22.62 -48.24 57.10
N ILE A 377 -22.97 -47.78 58.30
CA ILE A 377 -22.63 -46.49 58.94
C ILE A 377 -21.22 -45.93 58.64
N GLU A 378 -20.17 -46.76 58.60
CA GLU A 378 -18.80 -46.26 58.37
C GLU A 378 -18.53 -45.90 56.89
N ALA A 379 -19.09 -46.67 55.96
CA ALA A 379 -19.15 -46.31 54.55
C ALA A 379 -20.19 -45.20 54.31
N GLU A 380 -21.31 -45.23 55.03
CA GLU A 380 -22.34 -44.19 54.97
C GLU A 380 -21.80 -42.83 55.44
N MET A 381 -21.02 -42.77 56.52
CA MET A 381 -20.34 -41.55 56.98
C MET A 381 -19.29 -41.06 55.99
N ALA A 382 -18.50 -41.95 55.38
CA ALA A 382 -17.53 -41.55 54.35
C ALA A 382 -18.24 -41.00 53.09
N ILE A 383 -19.34 -41.64 52.68
CA ILE A 383 -20.17 -41.18 51.57
C ILE A 383 -20.92 -39.91 51.94
N GLU A 384 -21.43 -39.73 53.15
CA GLU A 384 -22.12 -38.50 53.60
C GLU A 384 -21.13 -37.34 53.72
N GLN A 385 -19.90 -37.56 54.24
CA GLN A 385 -18.85 -36.53 54.24
C GLN A 385 -18.42 -36.12 52.83
N LEU A 386 -18.23 -37.07 51.92
CA LEU A 386 -17.93 -36.77 50.51
C LEU A 386 -19.13 -36.12 49.81
N ARG A 387 -20.37 -36.52 50.14
CA ARG A 387 -21.61 -35.93 49.63
C ARG A 387 -21.83 -34.52 50.17
N ASP A 388 -21.45 -34.23 51.41
CA ASP A 388 -21.52 -32.91 52.03
C ASP A 388 -20.41 -31.98 51.51
N GLN A 389 -19.19 -32.49 51.33
CA GLN A 389 -18.13 -31.78 50.59
C GLN A 389 -18.59 -31.47 49.16
N HIS A 390 -19.17 -32.44 48.45
CA HIS A 390 -19.67 -32.22 47.09
C HIS A 390 -20.91 -31.31 47.04
N LYS A 391 -21.81 -31.35 48.03
CA LYS A 391 -22.90 -30.36 48.19
C LYS A 391 -22.31 -28.96 48.39
N GLN A 392 -21.29 -28.82 49.25
CA GLN A 392 -20.60 -27.56 49.52
C GLN A 392 -19.91 -27.02 48.27
N GLU A 393 -19.13 -27.84 47.56
CA GLU A 393 -18.48 -27.48 46.29
C GLU A 393 -19.50 -27.12 45.19
N VAL A 394 -20.59 -27.88 45.04
CA VAL A 394 -21.67 -27.56 44.09
C VAL A 394 -22.41 -26.28 44.49
N GLN A 395 -22.56 -26.01 45.79
CA GLN A 395 -23.20 -24.78 46.28
C GLN A 395 -22.29 -23.56 46.11
N ASP A 396 -20.98 -23.69 46.34
CA ASP A 396 -19.99 -22.64 46.11
C ASP A 396 -19.78 -22.38 44.61
N LEU A 397 -19.75 -23.42 43.77
CA LEU A 397 -19.77 -23.31 42.31
C LEU A 397 -21.07 -22.67 41.81
N LYS A 398 -22.22 -23.02 42.39
CA LYS A 398 -23.50 -22.37 42.10
C LYS A 398 -23.43 -20.88 42.45
N ILE A 399 -22.95 -20.52 43.65
CA ILE A 399 -22.80 -19.11 44.07
C ILE A 399 -21.84 -18.36 43.13
N GLN A 400 -20.74 -18.97 42.69
CA GLN A 400 -19.82 -18.36 41.72
C GLN A 400 -20.45 -18.18 40.33
N LEU A 401 -21.22 -19.16 39.85
CA LEU A 401 -21.96 -19.06 38.59
C LEU A 401 -23.07 -18.01 38.67
N GLU A 402 -23.87 -18.03 39.74
CA GLU A 402 -24.96 -17.07 40.01
C GLU A 402 -24.41 -15.65 40.16
N THR A 403 -23.24 -15.46 40.80
CA THR A 403 -22.54 -14.17 40.86
C THR A 403 -22.04 -13.71 39.49
N LYS A 404 -21.52 -14.61 38.65
CA LYS A 404 -21.11 -14.28 37.27
C LYS A 404 -22.29 -13.97 36.36
N VAL A 405 -23.39 -14.72 36.47
CA VAL A 405 -24.64 -14.46 35.74
C VAL A 405 -25.19 -13.10 36.15
N ASN A 406 -25.34 -12.82 37.45
CA ASN A 406 -25.78 -11.52 37.96
C ASN A 406 -24.85 -10.37 37.52
N TYR A 407 -23.54 -10.60 37.40
CA TYR A 407 -22.59 -9.63 36.84
C TYR A 407 -22.89 -9.33 35.36
N TYR A 408 -22.97 -10.36 34.51
CA TYR A 408 -23.22 -10.19 33.07
C TYR A 408 -24.63 -9.69 32.77
N GLU A 409 -25.64 -10.11 33.52
CA GLU A 409 -27.01 -9.57 33.42
C GLU A 409 -27.03 -8.07 33.75
N ARG A 410 -26.32 -7.64 34.79
CA ARG A 410 -26.19 -6.22 35.15
C ARG A 410 -25.38 -5.42 34.12
N GLU A 411 -24.34 -6.00 33.53
CA GLU A 411 -23.58 -5.40 32.43
C GLU A 411 -24.46 -5.22 31.18
N VAL A 412 -25.25 -6.25 30.83
CA VAL A 412 -26.24 -6.21 29.75
C VAL A 412 -27.39 -5.24 30.06
N GLU A 413 -27.86 -5.11 31.30
CA GLU A 413 -28.85 -4.10 31.68
C GLU A 413 -28.32 -2.66 31.59
N LEU A 414 -27.05 -2.44 31.91
CA LEU A 414 -26.41 -1.13 31.79
C LEU A 414 -26.21 -0.78 30.31
N MET A 415 -25.79 -1.75 29.48
CA MET A 415 -25.71 -1.60 28.03
C MET A 415 -27.08 -1.34 27.40
N LYS A 416 -28.13 -2.09 27.79
CA LYS A 416 -29.52 -1.83 27.39
C LYS A 416 -29.96 -0.42 27.78
N ARG A 417 -29.70 0.03 29.01
CA ARG A 417 -30.01 1.40 29.46
C ARG A 417 -29.22 2.48 28.71
N GLY A 418 -28.02 2.17 28.24
CA GLY A 418 -27.26 3.00 27.30
C GLY A 418 -28.00 3.18 25.98
N PHE A 419 -28.27 2.08 25.27
CA PHE A 419 -29.02 2.12 24.00
C PHE A 419 -30.46 2.66 24.14
N GLU A 420 -31.12 2.43 25.28
CA GLU A 420 -32.44 3.00 25.61
C GLU A 420 -32.35 4.50 25.95
N LYS A 421 -31.17 5.04 26.29
CA LYS A 421 -30.92 6.49 26.31
C LYS A 421 -30.63 7.00 24.90
N GLU A 422 -29.64 6.42 24.21
CA GLU A 422 -29.26 6.83 22.84
C GLU A 422 -30.46 6.84 21.88
N ARG A 423 -31.35 5.82 21.94
CA ARG A 423 -32.59 5.83 21.15
C ARG A 423 -33.51 7.00 21.51
N ARG A 424 -33.68 7.33 22.80
CA ARG A 424 -34.51 8.47 23.23
C ARG A 424 -33.89 9.81 22.88
N ASP A 425 -32.57 9.92 22.95
CA ASP A 425 -31.84 11.13 22.59
C ASP A 425 -31.98 11.39 21.06
N ILE A 426 -31.92 10.33 20.24
CA ILE A 426 -32.19 10.36 18.78
C ILE A 426 -33.67 10.60 18.45
N GLU A 427 -34.58 9.98 19.20
CA GLU A 427 -36.04 10.16 19.07
C GLU A 427 -36.45 11.61 19.43
N GLN A 428 -35.73 12.24 20.38
CA GLN A 428 -35.87 13.65 20.70
C GLN A 428 -35.25 14.56 19.63
N SER A 429 -34.07 14.25 19.08
CA SER A 429 -33.49 15.07 18.00
C SER A 429 -34.37 15.07 16.75
N PHE A 430 -34.89 13.91 16.33
CA PHE A 430 -35.86 13.85 15.23
C PHE A 430 -37.17 14.56 15.56
N LYS A 431 -37.64 14.52 16.81
CA LYS A 431 -38.85 15.28 17.20
C LYS A 431 -38.62 16.79 17.12
N ILE A 432 -37.44 17.28 17.52
CA ILE A 432 -37.08 18.70 17.39
C ILE A 432 -36.97 19.08 15.92
N GLU A 433 -36.26 18.30 15.10
CA GLU A 433 -36.13 18.51 13.66
C GLU A 433 -37.50 18.54 12.94
N ILE A 434 -38.41 17.62 13.29
CA ILE A 434 -39.79 17.60 12.78
C ILE A 434 -40.52 18.89 13.18
N SER A 435 -40.47 19.31 14.45
CA SER A 435 -41.15 20.54 14.87
C SER A 435 -40.53 21.82 14.31
N GLU A 436 -39.21 21.85 14.05
CA GLU A 436 -38.56 22.95 13.32
C GLU A 436 -39.00 22.99 11.85
N LEU A 437 -39.15 21.82 11.20
CA LEU A 437 -39.67 21.72 9.83
C LEU A 437 -41.17 22.05 9.75
N GLU A 438 -41.96 21.69 10.76
CA GLU A 438 -43.37 22.09 10.90
C GLU A 438 -43.48 23.62 11.07
N GLU A 439 -42.67 24.24 11.93
CA GLU A 439 -42.66 25.69 12.13
C GLU A 439 -42.11 26.45 10.90
N GLN A 440 -41.14 25.89 10.17
CA GLN A 440 -40.71 26.40 8.87
C GLN A 440 -41.82 26.30 7.82
N MET A 441 -42.56 25.18 7.79
CA MET A 441 -43.70 24.99 6.89
C MET A 441 -44.84 25.96 7.24
N GLU A 442 -45.13 26.20 8.51
CA GLU A 442 -46.13 27.18 8.95
C GLU A 442 -45.70 28.61 8.60
N ARG A 443 -44.42 28.99 8.82
CA ARG A 443 -43.87 30.27 8.35
C ARG A 443 -43.96 30.45 6.84
N LEU A 444 -43.69 29.40 6.05
CA LEU A 444 -43.84 29.43 4.60
C LEU A 444 -45.31 29.51 4.15
N GLN A 445 -46.22 28.84 4.85
CA GLN A 445 -47.67 28.98 4.60
C GLN A 445 -48.17 30.38 4.97
N GLY A 446 -47.65 30.98 6.05
CA GLY A 446 -47.87 32.38 6.43
C GLY A 446 -47.44 33.33 5.31
N LEU A 447 -46.18 33.25 4.87
CA LEU A 447 -45.64 34.03 3.74
C LEU A 447 -46.45 33.85 2.46
N VAL A 448 -46.88 32.63 2.13
CA VAL A 448 -47.75 32.37 0.97
C VAL A 448 -49.14 32.99 1.16
N SER A 449 -49.67 33.00 2.38
CA SER A 449 -50.95 33.66 2.69
C SER A 449 -50.85 35.18 2.60
N ASP A 450 -49.75 35.78 3.07
CA ASP A 450 -49.49 37.21 3.00
C ASP A 450 -49.24 37.67 1.57
N LEU A 451 -48.44 36.95 0.78
CA LEU A 451 -48.27 37.20 -0.65
C LEU A 451 -49.62 37.09 -1.39
N ARG A 452 -50.48 36.14 -1.02
CA ARG A 452 -51.82 36.00 -1.60
C ARG A 452 -52.79 37.10 -1.15
N ASN A 453 -52.61 37.67 0.04
CA ASN A 453 -53.38 38.81 0.51
C ASN A 453 -52.90 40.11 -0.13
N GLN A 454 -51.59 40.31 -0.27
CA GLN A 454 -50.99 41.41 -1.05
C GLN A 454 -51.40 41.33 -2.53
N GLN A 455 -51.47 40.13 -3.12
CA GLN A 455 -52.00 39.94 -4.47
C GLN A 455 -53.47 40.41 -4.55
N LYS A 456 -54.35 39.97 -3.63
CA LYS A 456 -55.75 40.44 -3.60
C LYS A 456 -55.87 41.94 -3.37
N GLU A 457 -55.01 42.53 -2.54
CA GLU A 457 -55.02 43.97 -2.26
C GLU A 457 -54.51 44.78 -3.46
N ALA A 458 -53.55 44.25 -4.23
CA ALA A 458 -53.13 44.80 -5.51
C ALA A 458 -54.22 44.64 -6.58
N GLU A 459 -54.88 43.47 -6.67
CA GLU A 459 -56.03 43.22 -7.55
C GLU A 459 -57.19 44.17 -7.23
N ALA A 460 -57.51 44.38 -5.94
CA ALA A 460 -58.51 45.35 -5.49
C ALA A 460 -58.12 46.79 -5.89
N LYS A 461 -56.89 47.23 -5.58
CA LYS A 461 -56.40 48.57 -6.00
C LYS A 461 -56.40 48.75 -7.51
N HIS A 462 -56.05 47.71 -8.28
CA HIS A 462 -56.15 47.72 -9.74
C HIS A 462 -57.61 47.84 -10.20
N GLN A 463 -58.55 47.17 -9.54
CA GLN A 463 -59.97 47.23 -9.87
C GLN A 463 -60.61 48.56 -9.45
N ASP A 464 -60.18 49.17 -8.35
CA ASP A 464 -60.55 50.53 -7.95
C ASP A 464 -60.02 51.56 -8.97
N ILE A 465 -58.74 51.49 -9.35
CA ILE A 465 -58.14 52.34 -10.39
C ILE A 465 -58.84 52.15 -11.75
N VAL A 466 -59.20 50.91 -12.13
CA VAL A 466 -59.97 50.65 -13.35
C VAL A 466 -61.39 51.23 -13.26
N SER A 467 -62.01 51.22 -12.08
CA SER A 467 -63.34 51.81 -11.85
C SER A 467 -63.30 53.34 -11.86
N GLU A 468 -62.26 53.95 -11.28
CA GLU A 468 -61.98 55.39 -11.33
C GLU A 468 -61.75 55.85 -12.78
N LEU A 469 -60.88 55.16 -13.54
CA LEU A 469 -60.62 55.41 -14.95
C LEU A 469 -61.82 55.09 -15.88
N GLN A 470 -62.81 54.31 -15.41
CA GLN A 470 -64.09 54.16 -16.08
C GLN A 470 -65.00 55.35 -15.77
N ARG A 471 -65.12 55.75 -14.50
CA ARG A 471 -65.88 56.93 -14.07
C ARG A 471 -65.40 58.21 -14.77
N GLU A 472 -64.09 58.47 -14.78
CA GLU A 472 -63.51 59.63 -15.49
C GLU A 472 -63.85 59.59 -16.99
N ARG A 473 -63.77 58.42 -17.64
CA ARG A 473 -64.11 58.27 -19.07
C ARG A 473 -65.62 58.43 -19.34
N GLU A 474 -66.48 58.14 -18.37
CA GLU A 474 -67.92 58.39 -18.47
C GLU A 474 -68.27 59.87 -18.21
N GLU A 475 -67.56 60.53 -17.29
CA GLU A 475 -67.66 61.99 -17.06
C GLU A 475 -67.15 62.78 -18.27
N GLU A 476 -66.01 62.40 -18.87
CA GLU A 476 -65.52 62.96 -20.15
C GLU A 476 -66.49 62.70 -21.32
N ARG A 477 -67.24 61.58 -21.32
CA ARG A 477 -68.22 61.26 -22.38
C ARG A 477 -69.60 61.90 -22.17
N THR A 478 -69.91 62.41 -20.97
CA THR A 478 -71.21 63.00 -20.62
C THR A 478 -71.18 64.53 -20.60
N ASN A 479 -70.13 65.15 -20.03
CA ASN A 479 -69.96 66.62 -20.01
C ASN A 479 -70.19 67.30 -21.37
N PRO A 480 -69.49 66.95 -22.47
CA PRO A 480 -69.68 67.62 -23.76
C PRO A 480 -71.09 67.41 -24.33
N LYS A 481 -71.74 66.26 -24.07
CA LYS A 481 -73.11 66.01 -24.50
C LYS A 481 -74.12 66.87 -23.73
N GLU A 482 -73.92 67.05 -22.43
CA GLU A 482 -74.83 67.84 -21.61
C GLU A 482 -74.66 69.35 -21.85
N GLU A 483 -73.44 69.84 -22.08
CA GLU A 483 -73.20 71.23 -22.49
C GLU A 483 -73.75 71.54 -23.88
N LEU A 484 -73.50 70.67 -24.88
CA LEU A 484 -74.08 70.82 -26.22
C LEU A 484 -75.61 70.74 -26.19
N GLY A 485 -76.19 69.86 -25.36
CA GLY A 485 -77.64 69.78 -25.15
C GLY A 485 -78.23 71.09 -24.62
N LYS A 486 -77.64 71.66 -23.56
CA LYS A 486 -78.04 72.96 -23.00
C LYS A 486 -77.90 74.10 -24.01
N ASN A 487 -76.84 74.08 -24.84
CA ASN A 487 -76.60 75.11 -25.85
C ASN A 487 -77.57 74.98 -27.04
N HIS A 488 -77.89 73.76 -27.47
CA HIS A 488 -78.89 73.49 -28.50
C HIS A 488 -80.30 73.89 -28.05
N GLU A 489 -80.69 73.58 -26.80
CA GLU A 489 -81.97 74.03 -26.24
C GLU A 489 -82.06 75.56 -26.17
N LYS A 490 -80.96 76.23 -25.81
CA LYS A 490 -80.88 77.70 -25.78
C LYS A 490 -81.04 78.31 -27.17
N ASN A 491 -80.42 77.74 -28.20
CA ASN A 491 -80.60 78.15 -29.59
C ASN A 491 -82.01 77.88 -30.12
N LEU A 492 -82.63 76.74 -29.78
CA LEU A 492 -84.03 76.44 -30.08
C LEU A 492 -84.98 77.47 -29.43
N ARG A 493 -84.72 77.88 -28.20
CA ARG A 493 -85.49 78.94 -27.52
C ARG A 493 -85.36 80.28 -28.25
N MET A 494 -84.14 80.70 -28.62
CA MET A 494 -83.96 81.94 -29.40
C MET A 494 -84.64 81.90 -30.77
N ASN A 495 -84.41 80.84 -31.57
CA ASN A 495 -85.03 80.71 -32.90
C ASN A 495 -86.56 80.64 -32.83
N THR A 496 -87.14 80.01 -31.81
CA THR A 496 -88.61 79.97 -31.66
C THR A 496 -89.20 81.29 -31.15
N GLU A 497 -88.45 82.12 -30.42
CA GLU A 497 -88.85 83.49 -30.12
C GLU A 497 -88.70 84.42 -31.33
N GLU A 498 -87.64 84.30 -32.11
CA GLU A 498 -87.46 85.08 -33.34
C GLU A 498 -88.51 84.73 -34.41
N LEU A 499 -88.88 83.45 -34.54
CA LEU A 499 -90.02 83.01 -35.37
C LEU A 499 -91.38 83.53 -34.87
N LYS A 500 -91.62 83.59 -33.55
CA LYS A 500 -92.83 84.25 -33.02
C LYS A 500 -92.83 85.74 -33.36
N MET A 501 -91.68 86.40 -33.24
CA MET A 501 -91.53 87.83 -33.53
C MET A 501 -91.61 88.15 -35.02
N SER A 502 -91.25 87.24 -35.94
CA SER A 502 -91.52 87.42 -37.37
C SER A 502 -92.98 87.16 -37.73
N LEU A 503 -93.61 86.13 -37.15
CA LEU A 503 -95.04 85.81 -37.35
C LEU A 503 -95.96 86.96 -36.88
N LEU A 504 -95.61 87.63 -35.78
CA LEU A 504 -96.31 88.82 -35.27
C LEU A 504 -96.18 90.05 -36.19
N ARG A 505 -95.21 90.07 -37.13
CA ARG A 505 -95.00 91.19 -38.07
C ARG A 505 -95.69 90.99 -39.43
N SER A 506 -96.15 89.78 -39.76
CA SER A 506 -96.78 89.45 -41.07
C SER A 506 -98.31 89.53 -41.08
N GLY A 507 -98.91 90.41 -40.26
CA GLY A 507 -100.37 90.52 -40.10
C GLY A 507 -101.09 91.19 -41.28
N GLY A 508 -101.36 90.44 -42.36
CA GLY A 508 -102.15 90.92 -43.51
C GLY A 508 -102.91 89.79 -44.24
N LEU A 509 -104.22 89.93 -44.40
CA LEU A 509 -105.09 88.92 -45.01
C LEU A 509 -105.11 89.02 -46.55
N SER A 510 -104.61 87.98 -47.25
CA SER A 510 -105.16 87.59 -48.57
C SER A 510 -104.79 86.17 -49.03
N ASN A 511 -103.53 85.71 -48.88
CA ASN A 511 -103.02 84.48 -49.51
C ASN A 511 -102.48 83.42 -48.52
N ARG A 512 -103.35 82.78 -47.72
CA ARG A 512 -102.92 81.71 -46.78
C ARG A 512 -102.30 80.48 -47.48
N SER A 513 -103.04 79.86 -48.42
CA SER A 513 -102.64 78.59 -49.03
C SER A 513 -101.23 78.59 -49.67
N GLN A 514 -100.83 79.72 -50.27
CA GLN A 514 -99.52 79.85 -50.91
C GLN A 514 -98.40 80.09 -49.88
N ALA A 515 -98.66 80.89 -48.84
CA ALA A 515 -97.73 81.09 -47.72
C ALA A 515 -97.54 79.80 -46.90
N ASP A 516 -98.61 79.04 -46.65
CA ASP A 516 -98.56 77.76 -45.92
C ASP A 516 -97.71 76.71 -46.67
N ALA A 517 -97.74 76.71 -48.01
CA ALA A 517 -96.90 75.84 -48.84
C ALA A 517 -95.43 76.29 -48.88
N GLU A 518 -95.17 77.58 -49.04
CA GLU A 518 -93.82 78.15 -49.09
C GLU A 518 -93.10 78.06 -47.74
N THR A 519 -93.83 78.21 -46.63
CA THR A 519 -93.30 77.94 -45.27
C THR A 519 -93.02 76.45 -45.05
N ARG A 520 -93.83 75.54 -45.60
CA ARG A 520 -93.56 74.09 -45.52
C ARG A 520 -92.28 73.69 -46.26
N LEU A 521 -92.03 74.25 -47.44
CA LEU A 521 -90.79 74.02 -48.18
C LEU A 521 -89.59 74.59 -47.42
N ARG A 522 -89.66 75.84 -46.94
CA ARG A 522 -88.57 76.43 -46.12
C ARG A 522 -88.31 75.66 -44.83
N LEU A 523 -89.36 75.15 -44.17
CA LEU A 523 -89.20 74.28 -43.00
C LEU A 523 -88.50 72.98 -43.38
N GLN A 524 -88.88 72.32 -44.48
CA GLN A 524 -88.22 71.09 -44.94
C GLN A 524 -86.77 71.31 -45.40
N GLU A 525 -86.46 72.48 -45.96
CA GLU A 525 -85.11 72.88 -46.34
C GLU A 525 -84.24 73.17 -45.11
N LEU A 526 -84.77 73.88 -44.10
CA LEU A 526 -84.11 74.10 -42.82
C LEU A 526 -83.92 72.79 -42.04
N GLU A 527 -84.93 71.92 -42.00
CA GLU A 527 -84.88 70.62 -41.32
C GLU A 527 -83.83 69.70 -41.96
N LYS A 528 -83.68 69.74 -43.29
CA LYS A 528 -82.58 69.09 -44.00
C LYS A 528 -81.22 69.73 -43.67
N ALA A 529 -81.12 71.05 -43.70
CA ALA A 529 -79.87 71.77 -43.37
C ALA A 529 -79.40 71.44 -41.94
N PHE A 530 -80.30 71.51 -40.95
CA PHE A 530 -79.99 71.11 -39.58
C PHE A 530 -79.67 69.62 -39.46
N SER A 531 -80.30 68.73 -40.25
CA SER A 531 -79.93 67.30 -40.24
C SER A 531 -78.51 67.07 -40.76
N LEU A 532 -78.08 67.83 -41.78
CA LEU A 532 -76.75 67.74 -42.37
C LEU A 532 -75.68 68.35 -41.44
N GLU A 533 -75.97 69.52 -40.87
CA GLU A 533 -75.12 70.17 -39.85
C GLU A 533 -74.95 69.26 -38.62
N ARG A 534 -76.00 68.54 -38.20
CA ARG A 534 -75.90 67.57 -37.11
C ARG A 534 -75.03 66.36 -37.48
N THR A 535 -75.12 65.83 -38.70
CA THR A 535 -74.24 64.72 -39.14
C THR A 535 -72.79 65.16 -39.30
N ASP A 536 -72.53 66.37 -39.81
CA ASP A 536 -71.17 66.91 -39.96
C ASP A 536 -70.51 67.13 -38.58
N MET A 537 -71.28 67.57 -37.57
CA MET A 537 -70.81 67.69 -36.19
C MET A 537 -70.62 66.32 -35.52
N GLU A 538 -71.55 65.37 -35.71
CA GLU A 538 -71.42 63.98 -35.23
C GLU A 538 -70.17 63.31 -35.82
N GLU A 539 -69.86 63.53 -37.10
CA GLU A 539 -68.64 63.06 -37.74
C GLU A 539 -67.36 63.74 -37.23
N GLN A 540 -67.40 65.05 -36.95
CA GLN A 540 -66.26 65.76 -36.37
C GLN A 540 -65.91 65.23 -34.98
N PHE A 541 -66.90 65.09 -34.09
CA PHE A 541 -66.67 64.49 -32.77
C PHE A 541 -66.22 63.02 -32.85
N ALA A 542 -66.74 62.23 -33.80
CA ALA A 542 -66.26 60.87 -33.99
C ALA A 542 -64.77 60.83 -34.39
N LYS A 543 -64.32 61.76 -35.24
CA LYS A 543 -62.91 61.89 -35.63
C LYS A 543 -62.04 62.32 -34.45
N GLU A 544 -62.42 63.38 -33.74
CA GLU A 544 -61.69 63.86 -32.55
C GLU A 544 -61.58 62.80 -31.44
N ILE A 545 -62.66 62.05 -31.16
CA ILE A 545 -62.65 60.94 -30.20
C ILE A 545 -61.67 59.86 -30.65
N SER A 546 -61.73 59.40 -31.91
CA SER A 546 -60.81 58.36 -32.40
C SER A 546 -59.34 58.81 -32.40
N GLU A 547 -59.07 60.08 -32.71
CA GLU A 547 -57.72 60.66 -32.58
C GLU A 547 -57.24 60.71 -31.13
N ARG A 548 -58.12 61.04 -30.18
CA ARG A 548 -57.78 61.10 -28.76
C ARG A 548 -57.57 59.71 -28.18
N GLU A 549 -58.43 58.75 -28.51
CA GLU A 549 -58.30 57.34 -28.14
C GLU A 549 -57.00 56.74 -28.72
N GLN A 550 -56.65 57.02 -29.98
CA GLN A 550 -55.37 56.56 -30.57
C GLN A 550 -54.14 57.19 -29.90
N LYS A 551 -54.19 58.49 -29.54
CA LYS A 551 -53.09 59.15 -28.81
C LYS A 551 -52.87 58.49 -27.44
N LEU A 552 -53.95 58.21 -26.70
CA LEU A 552 -53.89 57.53 -25.40
C LEU A 552 -53.39 56.09 -25.50
N VAL A 553 -53.75 55.35 -26.56
CA VAL A 553 -53.19 54.00 -26.83
C VAL A 553 -51.69 54.08 -27.09
N ASN A 554 -51.23 55.03 -27.91
CA ASN A 554 -49.80 55.22 -28.20
C ASN A 554 -49.01 55.63 -26.95
N GLU A 555 -49.54 56.54 -26.13
CA GLU A 555 -48.97 56.97 -24.85
C GLU A 555 -48.88 55.80 -23.86
N LYS A 556 -49.93 54.99 -23.74
CA LYS A 556 -49.94 53.78 -22.91
C LYS A 556 -48.87 52.79 -23.39
N GLU A 557 -48.83 52.46 -24.67
CA GLU A 557 -47.84 51.54 -25.23
C GLU A 557 -46.40 52.01 -24.99
N GLN A 558 -46.15 53.33 -25.03
CA GLN A 558 -44.83 53.89 -24.76
C GLN A 558 -44.46 53.76 -23.27
N LEU A 559 -45.39 54.05 -22.35
CA LEU A 559 -45.19 53.87 -20.92
C LEU A 559 -44.96 52.40 -20.54
N GLU A 560 -45.67 51.45 -21.15
CA GLU A 560 -45.44 50.02 -20.94
C GLU A 560 -44.04 49.58 -21.42
N LYS A 561 -43.58 50.09 -22.57
CA LYS A 561 -42.22 49.85 -23.10
C LYS A 561 -41.15 50.46 -22.19
N ASP A 562 -41.34 51.69 -21.73
CA ASP A 562 -40.36 52.37 -20.87
C ASP A 562 -40.28 51.77 -19.47
N LEU A 563 -41.41 51.32 -18.89
CA LEU A 563 -41.44 50.57 -17.64
C LEU A 563 -40.74 49.20 -17.78
N MET A 564 -41.00 48.46 -18.87
CA MET A 564 -40.29 47.21 -19.17
C MET A 564 -38.79 47.43 -19.32
N ASN A 565 -38.37 48.50 -20.01
CA ASN A 565 -36.97 48.88 -20.17
C ASN A 565 -36.30 49.24 -18.83
N GLN A 566 -36.99 49.97 -17.93
CA GLN A 566 -36.49 50.29 -16.60
C GLN A 566 -36.31 49.02 -15.76
N HIS A 567 -37.34 48.17 -15.68
CA HIS A 567 -37.26 46.92 -14.93
C HIS A 567 -36.14 45.99 -15.45
N GLN A 568 -35.99 45.88 -16.78
CA GLN A 568 -34.90 45.11 -17.38
C GLN A 568 -33.51 45.70 -17.08
N GLN A 569 -33.38 47.04 -16.99
CA GLN A 569 -32.13 47.67 -16.55
C GLN A 569 -31.85 47.42 -15.07
N GLU A 570 -32.87 47.40 -14.20
CA GLU A 570 -32.71 47.11 -12.77
C GLU A 570 -32.33 45.65 -12.52
N LEU A 571 -32.99 44.70 -13.19
CA LEU A 571 -32.59 43.29 -13.18
C LEU A 571 -31.14 43.10 -13.64
N ASN A 572 -30.70 43.82 -14.67
CA ASN A 572 -29.32 43.76 -15.15
C ASN A 572 -28.32 44.41 -14.17
N LYS A 573 -28.68 45.51 -13.50
CA LYS A 573 -27.87 46.12 -12.42
C LYS A 573 -27.73 45.16 -11.23
N LEU A 574 -28.84 44.56 -10.77
CA LEU A 574 -28.86 43.63 -9.65
C LEU A 574 -28.06 42.36 -9.94
N ARG A 575 -28.26 41.75 -11.11
CA ARG A 575 -27.45 40.62 -11.60
C ARG A 575 -25.96 40.96 -11.63
N LYS A 576 -25.60 42.18 -12.06
CA LYS A 576 -24.21 42.61 -12.06
C LYS A 576 -23.66 42.80 -10.64
N SER A 577 -24.40 43.41 -9.72
CA SER A 577 -23.98 43.56 -8.31
C SER A 577 -23.71 42.19 -7.69
N MET A 578 -24.65 41.25 -7.80
CA MET A 578 -24.47 39.90 -7.28
C MET A 578 -23.30 39.16 -7.95
N GLN A 579 -23.07 39.36 -9.26
CA GLN A 579 -21.91 38.78 -9.94
C GLN A 579 -20.59 39.38 -9.43
N ASP A 580 -20.53 40.70 -9.24
CA ASP A 580 -19.33 41.40 -8.76
C ASP A 580 -19.05 41.05 -7.27
N GLU A 581 -20.09 40.86 -6.45
CA GLU A 581 -20.00 40.36 -5.07
C GLU A 581 -19.54 38.88 -5.01
N LEU A 582 -20.09 38.02 -5.87
CA LEU A 582 -19.63 36.63 -6.01
C LEU A 582 -18.17 36.57 -6.48
N ASN A 583 -17.76 37.42 -7.43
CA ASN A 583 -16.37 37.53 -7.89
C ASN A 583 -15.44 37.96 -6.76
N GLN A 584 -15.83 38.94 -5.93
CA GLN A 584 -15.05 39.34 -4.74
C GLN A 584 -14.94 38.21 -3.70
N ARG A 585 -16.04 37.50 -3.44
CA ARG A 585 -16.10 36.39 -2.48
C ARG A 585 -15.26 35.19 -2.94
N LEU A 586 -15.26 34.90 -4.25
CA LEU A 586 -14.35 33.93 -4.87
C LEU A 586 -12.89 34.35 -4.72
N SER A 587 -12.54 35.60 -5.07
CA SER A 587 -11.17 36.13 -4.95
C SER A 587 -10.64 36.09 -3.50
N LEU A 588 -11.50 36.40 -2.50
CA LEU A 588 -11.16 36.25 -1.09
C LEU A 588 -10.91 34.80 -0.67
N LEU A 589 -11.75 33.86 -1.13
CA LEU A 589 -11.56 32.42 -0.87
C LEU A 589 -10.32 31.86 -1.57
N GLU A 590 -9.98 32.34 -2.76
CA GLU A 590 -8.74 32.00 -3.47
C GLU A 590 -7.51 32.52 -2.73
N ALA A 591 -7.50 33.80 -2.33
CA ALA A 591 -6.43 34.38 -1.53
C ALA A 591 -6.24 33.63 -0.19
N GLN A 592 -7.33 33.26 0.48
CA GLN A 592 -7.29 32.46 1.71
C GLN A 592 -6.76 31.04 1.47
N ARG A 593 -7.13 30.40 0.35
CA ARG A 593 -6.60 29.08 -0.05
C ARG A 593 -5.11 29.13 -0.34
N VAL A 594 -4.62 30.15 -1.05
CA VAL A 594 -3.18 30.37 -1.29
C VAL A 594 -2.44 30.54 0.02
N ALA A 595 -2.90 31.44 0.91
CA ALA A 595 -2.28 31.64 2.22
C ALA A 595 -2.27 30.37 3.10
N ASN A 596 -3.35 29.59 3.09
CA ASN A 596 -3.39 28.30 3.78
C ASN A 596 -2.42 27.27 3.18
N HIS A 597 -2.26 27.27 1.84
CA HIS A 597 -1.32 26.39 1.15
C HIS A 597 0.14 26.77 1.46
N ASP A 598 0.45 28.07 1.47
CA ASP A 598 1.77 28.58 1.87
C ASP A 598 2.12 28.21 3.32
N ILE A 599 1.15 28.28 4.25
CA ILE A 599 1.34 27.84 5.65
C ILE A 599 1.64 26.34 5.73
N VAL A 600 0.98 25.50 4.91
CA VAL A 600 1.24 24.05 4.86
C VAL A 600 2.62 23.77 4.24
N ILE A 601 3.00 24.48 3.18
CA ILE A 601 4.33 24.39 2.57
C ILE A 601 5.41 24.79 3.57
N GLN A 602 5.23 25.90 4.31
CA GLN A 602 6.19 26.33 5.33
C GLN A 602 6.35 25.31 6.46
N LYS A 603 5.25 24.70 6.94
CA LYS A 603 5.31 23.61 7.95
C LYS A 603 6.08 22.40 7.44
N TYR A 604 5.77 21.93 6.23
CA TYR A 604 6.48 20.81 5.61
C TYR A 604 7.96 21.13 5.36
N GLN A 605 8.31 22.37 5.03
CA GLN A 605 9.69 22.82 4.93
C GLN A 605 10.38 22.83 6.31
N SER A 606 9.76 23.37 7.36
CA SER A 606 10.36 23.34 8.71
C SER A 606 10.59 21.91 9.20
N GLU A 607 9.59 21.02 9.08
CA GLU A 607 9.70 19.60 9.46
C GLU A 607 10.85 18.89 8.71
N ASN A 608 11.00 19.14 7.41
CA ASN A 608 12.14 18.61 6.65
C ASN A 608 13.48 19.18 7.10
N THR A 609 13.57 20.47 7.46
CA THR A 609 14.82 21.04 7.99
C THR A 609 15.16 20.49 9.39
N GLU A 610 14.17 20.22 10.23
CA GLU A 610 14.37 19.60 11.54
C GLU A 610 14.82 18.13 11.41
N LEU A 611 14.17 17.34 10.54
CA LEU A 611 14.60 15.98 10.22
C LEU A 611 16.03 15.94 9.66
N MET A 612 16.36 16.85 8.74
CA MET A 612 17.74 17.02 8.23
C MET A 612 18.73 17.33 9.36
N GLN A 613 18.38 18.21 10.31
CA GLN A 613 19.22 18.51 11.46
C GLN A 613 19.38 17.31 12.42
N ILE A 614 18.32 16.50 12.60
CA ILE A 614 18.37 15.26 13.40
C ILE A 614 19.33 14.25 12.75
N TYR A 615 19.15 13.92 11.46
CA TYR A 615 20.06 13.01 10.76
C TYR A 615 21.50 13.51 10.73
N GLN A 616 21.73 14.82 10.58
CA GLN A 616 23.08 15.39 10.69
C GLN A 616 23.66 15.30 12.11
N ARG A 617 22.83 15.38 13.16
CA ARG A 617 23.26 15.23 14.55
C ARG A 617 23.63 13.78 14.85
N GLU A 618 22.76 12.84 14.52
CA GLU A 618 22.99 11.39 14.66
C GLU A 618 24.24 10.95 13.88
N SER A 619 24.42 11.42 12.64
CA SER A 619 25.61 11.14 11.82
C SER A 619 26.90 11.67 12.47
N LYS A 620 26.90 12.91 12.98
CA LYS A 620 28.04 13.49 13.72
C LYS A 620 28.34 12.70 15.01
N GLU A 621 27.31 12.23 15.69
CA GLU A 621 27.44 11.49 16.95
C GLU A 621 27.99 10.08 16.72
N LEU A 622 27.48 9.33 15.75
CA LEU A 622 28.04 8.04 15.32
C LEU A 622 29.51 8.16 14.87
N VAL A 623 29.85 9.21 14.11
CA VAL A 623 31.24 9.50 13.72
C VAL A 623 32.12 9.79 14.94
N ASN A 624 31.60 10.47 15.96
CA ASN A 624 32.35 10.75 17.20
C ASN A 624 32.50 9.50 18.09
N GLN A 625 31.46 8.67 18.20
CA GLN A 625 31.53 7.37 18.88
C GLN A 625 32.61 6.49 18.21
N HIS A 626 32.61 6.37 16.89
CA HIS A 626 33.64 5.61 16.17
C HIS A 626 35.06 6.19 16.37
N ARG A 627 35.21 7.52 16.42
CA ARG A 627 36.49 8.19 16.78
C ARG A 627 36.93 7.93 18.22
N GLU A 628 36.00 7.68 19.15
CA GLU A 628 36.32 7.27 20.51
C GLU A 628 36.69 5.81 20.62
N GLU A 629 35.95 4.92 19.96
CA GLU A 629 36.31 3.50 19.88
C GLU A 629 37.68 3.30 19.24
N LYS A 630 37.98 4.03 18.15
CA LYS A 630 39.30 4.04 17.51
C LYS A 630 40.40 4.49 18.46
N ARG A 631 40.21 5.60 19.20
CA ARG A 631 41.16 6.05 20.24
C ARG A 631 41.34 5.01 21.35
N ARG A 632 40.25 4.40 21.83
CA ARG A 632 40.28 3.35 22.86
C ARG A 632 41.06 2.12 22.38
N TRP A 633 40.90 1.74 21.10
CA TRP A 633 41.69 0.68 20.45
C TRP A 633 43.17 1.04 20.29
N GLU A 634 43.47 2.24 19.81
CA GLU A 634 44.84 2.76 19.67
C GLU A 634 45.56 2.79 21.02
N SER A 635 44.90 3.23 22.10
CA SER A 635 45.45 3.18 23.46
C SER A 635 45.71 1.75 23.97
N ARG A 636 44.84 0.78 23.66
CA ARG A 636 45.07 -0.64 24.00
C ARG A 636 46.27 -1.22 23.25
N ILE A 637 46.38 -0.93 21.95
CA ILE A 637 47.52 -1.37 21.12
C ILE A 637 48.82 -0.74 21.66
N GLN A 638 48.81 0.56 21.98
CA GLN A 638 49.95 1.22 22.61
C GLN A 638 50.33 0.58 23.96
N ALA A 639 49.36 0.27 24.82
CA ALA A 639 49.63 -0.41 26.09
C ALA A 639 50.33 -1.77 25.86
N ILE A 640 49.76 -2.63 25.01
CA ILE A 640 50.35 -3.93 24.64
C ILE A 640 51.75 -3.77 24.05
N CYS A 641 51.97 -2.76 23.18
CA CYS A 641 53.29 -2.47 22.64
C CYS A 641 54.30 -1.96 23.69
N THR A 642 53.85 -1.27 24.75
CA THR A 642 54.74 -0.90 25.87
C THR A 642 55.02 -2.08 26.80
N GLU A 643 54.07 -3.01 26.96
CA GLU A 643 54.23 -4.22 27.76
C GLU A 643 55.20 -5.19 27.10
N ALA A 644 55.01 -5.51 25.82
CA ALA A 644 55.95 -6.31 25.03
C ALA A 644 57.38 -5.70 24.97
N LYS A 645 57.49 -4.37 24.98
CA LYS A 645 58.80 -3.69 25.12
C LYS A 645 59.45 -3.91 26.48
N LYS A 646 58.67 -3.89 27.58
CA LYS A 646 59.16 -4.23 28.93
C LYS A 646 59.55 -5.70 29.04
N GLU A 647 58.73 -6.62 28.53
CA GLU A 647 59.05 -8.06 28.53
C GLU A 647 60.36 -8.32 27.77
N ARG A 648 60.55 -7.70 26.60
CA ARG A 648 61.81 -7.82 25.84
C ARG A 648 63.02 -7.26 26.60
N LEU A 649 62.87 -6.15 27.33
CA LEU A 649 63.93 -5.61 28.18
C LEU A 649 64.24 -6.55 29.35
N ASN A 650 63.22 -7.06 30.05
CA ASN A 650 63.38 -8.04 31.14
C ASN A 650 64.06 -9.34 30.66
N LEU A 651 63.78 -9.79 29.44
CA LEU A 651 64.46 -10.94 28.82
C LEU A 651 65.91 -10.62 28.45
N GLN A 652 66.21 -9.41 27.97
CA GLN A 652 67.58 -8.97 27.73
C GLN A 652 68.38 -8.84 29.03
N GLU A 653 67.78 -8.30 30.10
CA GLU A 653 68.42 -8.21 31.42
C GLU A 653 68.73 -9.60 31.99
N LYS A 654 67.83 -10.58 31.84
CA LYS A 654 68.09 -11.98 32.21
C LYS A 654 69.20 -12.61 31.37
N MET A 655 69.20 -12.42 30.05
CA MET A 655 70.27 -12.89 29.18
C MET A 655 71.63 -12.32 29.60
N ASN A 656 71.67 -11.02 29.94
CA ASN A 656 72.89 -10.35 30.41
C ASN A 656 73.32 -10.87 31.81
N GLN A 657 72.36 -11.21 32.69
CA GLN A 657 72.63 -11.85 33.98
C GLN A 657 73.18 -13.27 33.82
N GLU A 658 72.56 -14.11 32.99
CA GLU A 658 73.04 -15.46 32.67
C GLU A 658 74.45 -15.42 32.04
N GLN A 659 74.72 -14.47 31.14
CA GLN A 659 76.07 -14.25 30.59
C GLN A 659 77.08 -13.82 31.67
N ALA A 660 76.69 -12.92 32.58
CA ALA A 660 77.55 -12.51 33.69
C ALA A 660 77.81 -13.67 34.67
N GLU A 661 76.82 -14.52 34.94
CA GLU A 661 76.99 -15.74 35.74
C GLU A 661 77.95 -16.74 35.08
N ILE A 662 77.85 -16.97 33.76
CA ILE A 662 78.79 -17.80 33.00
C ILE A 662 80.21 -17.22 33.03
N CYS A 663 80.37 -15.91 32.91
CA CYS A 663 81.69 -15.27 33.06
C CYS A 663 82.23 -15.40 34.50
N ASN A 664 81.36 -15.37 35.51
CA ASN A 664 81.74 -15.55 36.92
C ASN A 664 82.11 -17.00 37.25
N THR A 665 81.43 -18.01 36.69
CA THR A 665 81.84 -19.42 36.84
C THR A 665 83.15 -19.68 36.11
N PHE A 666 83.32 -19.21 34.87
CA PHE A 666 84.55 -19.41 34.11
C PHE A 666 85.77 -18.72 34.75
N THR A 667 85.61 -17.51 35.30
CA THR A 667 86.70 -16.84 36.03
C THR A 667 87.03 -17.53 37.36
N LYS A 668 86.03 -18.11 38.05
CA LYS A 668 86.25 -18.94 39.24
C LYS A 668 86.98 -20.24 38.90
N GLU A 669 86.53 -20.98 37.89
CA GLU A 669 87.16 -22.22 37.40
C GLU A 669 88.60 -21.96 36.93
N LYS A 670 88.84 -20.88 36.18
CA LYS A 670 90.19 -20.44 35.82
C LYS A 670 91.04 -20.15 37.06
N GLY A 671 90.49 -19.47 38.06
CA GLY A 671 91.17 -19.18 39.33
C GLY A 671 91.53 -20.46 40.10
N GLU A 672 90.63 -21.44 40.15
CA GLU A 672 90.85 -22.75 40.77
C GLU A 672 91.90 -23.57 40.00
N MET A 673 91.87 -23.58 38.67
CA MET A 673 92.92 -24.20 37.85
C MET A 673 94.27 -23.51 38.04
N GLU A 674 94.31 -22.17 38.08
CA GLU A 674 95.53 -21.42 38.38
C GLU A 674 96.09 -21.74 39.78
N THR A 675 95.26 -21.93 40.81
CA THR A 675 95.76 -22.35 42.14
C THR A 675 96.25 -23.79 42.13
N GLN A 676 95.58 -24.70 41.40
CA GLN A 676 96.07 -26.07 41.21
C GLN A 676 97.44 -26.11 40.52
N TYR A 677 97.65 -25.36 39.43
CA TYR A 677 98.96 -25.28 38.78
C TYR A 677 100.02 -24.62 39.66
N LYS A 678 99.68 -23.53 40.39
CA LYS A 678 100.60 -22.91 41.37
C LYS A 678 100.97 -23.90 42.49
N GLU A 679 100.06 -24.79 42.89
CA GLU A 679 100.31 -25.81 43.92
C GLU A 679 101.08 -27.03 43.39
N GLN A 680 100.92 -27.41 42.12
CA GLN A 680 101.80 -28.38 41.44
C GLN A 680 103.23 -27.83 41.34
N ILE A 681 103.39 -26.56 40.96
CA ILE A 681 104.69 -25.87 40.91
C ILE A 681 105.33 -25.81 42.30
N ARG A 682 104.58 -25.52 43.37
CA ARG A 682 105.09 -25.57 44.76
C ARG A 682 105.58 -26.96 45.15
N ARG A 683 104.83 -28.02 44.83
CA ARG A 683 105.22 -29.41 45.10
C ARG A 683 106.51 -29.78 44.37
N LEU A 684 106.58 -29.54 43.06
CA LEU A 684 107.80 -29.76 42.26
C LEU A 684 108.99 -28.94 42.77
N HIS A 685 108.78 -27.71 43.26
CA HIS A 685 109.83 -26.87 43.83
C HIS A 685 110.30 -27.39 45.20
N ALA A 686 109.39 -27.92 46.04
CA ALA A 686 109.73 -28.55 47.30
C ALA A 686 110.47 -29.89 47.10
N GLU A 687 110.07 -30.69 46.10
CA GLU A 687 110.80 -31.88 45.65
C GLU A 687 112.19 -31.51 45.12
N MET A 688 112.31 -30.45 44.31
CA MET A 688 113.59 -29.95 43.82
C MET A 688 114.51 -29.47 44.95
N GLU A 689 114.00 -28.71 45.93
CA GLU A 689 114.81 -28.32 47.11
C GLU A 689 115.15 -29.52 48.00
N SER A 690 114.27 -30.53 48.11
CA SER A 690 114.54 -31.79 48.83
C SER A 690 115.68 -32.58 48.18
N LEU A 691 115.63 -32.78 46.86
CA LEU A 691 116.71 -33.39 46.07
C LEU A 691 118.00 -32.57 46.16
N LYS A 692 117.91 -31.25 46.17
CA LYS A 692 119.04 -30.33 46.33
C LYS A 692 119.62 -30.34 47.75
N THR A 693 118.84 -30.63 48.80
CA THR A 693 119.37 -30.95 50.13
C THR A 693 120.03 -32.31 50.17
N GLN A 694 119.45 -33.35 49.56
CA GLN A 694 120.11 -34.67 49.46
C GLN A 694 121.45 -34.59 48.69
N VAL A 695 121.52 -33.80 47.60
CA VAL A 695 122.77 -33.52 46.87
C VAL A 695 123.77 -32.71 47.71
N LYS A 696 123.32 -31.83 48.60
CA LYS A 696 124.21 -31.15 49.57
C LYS A 696 124.72 -32.13 50.64
N GLU A 697 123.88 -33.00 51.17
CA GLU A 697 124.26 -34.02 52.15
C GLU A 697 125.25 -35.02 51.54
N MET A 698 125.00 -35.51 50.32
CA MET A 698 125.97 -36.30 49.55
C MET A 698 127.30 -35.55 49.37
N LYS A 699 127.28 -34.25 49.04
CA LYS A 699 128.51 -33.45 48.95
C LYS A 699 129.23 -33.29 50.29
N MET A 700 128.51 -33.15 51.39
CA MET A 700 129.13 -33.12 52.73
C MET A 700 129.73 -34.48 53.13
N VAL A 701 129.13 -35.59 52.70
CA VAL A 701 129.72 -36.93 52.84
C VAL A 701 130.99 -37.05 52.01
N CYS A 702 130.97 -36.68 50.72
CA CYS A 702 132.16 -36.67 49.88
C CYS A 702 133.29 -35.79 50.44
N ILE A 703 132.98 -34.59 50.94
CA ILE A 703 133.98 -33.69 51.54
C ILE A 703 134.55 -34.30 52.83
N ALA A 704 133.72 -34.94 53.67
CA ALA A 704 134.21 -35.65 54.86
C ALA A 704 135.11 -36.84 54.50
N GLU A 705 134.79 -37.58 53.45
CA GLU A 705 135.64 -38.66 52.91
C GLU A 705 136.97 -38.10 52.37
N GLU A 706 136.96 -37.00 51.61
CA GLU A 706 138.15 -36.31 51.11
C GLU A 706 139.03 -35.75 52.25
N GLU A 707 138.44 -35.15 53.30
CA GLU A 707 139.18 -34.68 54.49
C GLU A 707 139.84 -35.85 55.24
N THR A 708 139.22 -37.03 55.31
CA THR A 708 139.87 -38.22 55.87
C THR A 708 141.00 -38.77 54.98
N HIS A 709 140.96 -38.56 53.67
CA HIS A 709 141.99 -39.00 52.73
C HIS A 709 143.17 -38.03 52.57
N GLN A 710 143.00 -36.73 52.84
CA GLN A 710 144.11 -35.78 52.78
C GLN A 710 145.09 -35.90 53.96
N LYS A 711 144.67 -36.49 55.09
CA LYS A 711 145.48 -36.56 56.32
C LYS A 711 146.56 -37.65 56.33
N THR A 712 146.62 -38.52 55.31
CA THR A 712 147.53 -39.67 55.23
C THR A 712 148.45 -39.66 54.00
N ARG A 713 148.67 -38.51 53.37
CA ARG A 713 149.33 -38.44 52.05
C ARG A 713 150.33 -37.30 51.83
N LEU A 714 150.96 -36.82 52.90
CA LEU A 714 152.11 -35.89 52.86
C LEU A 714 153.16 -36.27 53.93
N ASP A 715 154.00 -37.24 53.58
CA ASP A 715 155.35 -37.42 54.11
C ASP A 715 156.17 -38.04 52.97
N LEU A 716 157.38 -37.51 52.69
CA LEU A 716 158.20 -37.75 51.49
C LEU A 716 157.59 -37.20 50.17
N GLN A 717 158.30 -36.43 49.34
CA GLN A 717 159.60 -35.77 49.54
C GLN A 717 159.73 -34.51 48.65
N GLU A 718 160.64 -33.63 49.05
CA GLU A 718 161.26 -32.55 48.28
C GLU A 718 161.99 -33.07 47.00
N ASN A 719 162.56 -32.29 46.08
CA ASN A 719 162.81 -30.84 45.93
C ASN A 719 163.20 -30.59 44.45
N GLU A 720 162.93 -29.42 43.88
CA GLU A 720 163.91 -28.77 42.95
C GLU A 720 163.60 -27.28 42.71
N ARG A 721 164.65 -26.51 42.39
CA ARG A 721 164.66 -25.05 42.13
C ARG A 721 165.14 -24.81 40.67
N ALA A 722 165.25 -23.63 40.05
CA ALA A 722 165.37 -22.25 40.54
C ALA A 722 164.81 -21.20 39.50
N PRO A 723 165.42 -20.04 39.16
CA PRO A 723 165.01 -18.70 39.63
C PRO A 723 164.70 -17.69 38.46
N GLU A 724 164.64 -16.34 38.55
CA GLU A 724 165.11 -15.36 39.57
C GLU A 724 164.30 -14.02 39.63
N GLU A 725 164.79 -12.91 39.04
CA GLU A 725 164.34 -11.50 39.27
C GLU A 725 164.11 -10.73 37.92
N VAL A 726 163.69 -9.45 37.78
CA VAL A 726 164.05 -8.15 38.46
C VAL A 726 162.98 -7.03 38.25
N ARG A 727 162.47 -6.45 39.37
CA ARG A 727 162.28 -5.00 39.80
C ARG A 727 161.94 -3.88 38.77
N GLN A 728 161.30 -2.73 39.06
CA GLN A 728 160.74 -1.99 40.24
C GLN A 728 159.69 -0.92 39.71
N GLU A 729 158.57 -0.54 40.40
CA GLU A 729 158.39 0.57 41.41
C GLU A 729 158.45 2.01 40.78
N ILE A 730 157.51 2.98 40.92
CA ILE A 730 157.10 3.83 42.09
C ILE A 730 155.88 4.80 41.77
N CYS A 731 154.98 5.07 42.76
CA CYS A 731 154.06 6.24 43.02
C CYS A 731 152.90 6.78 42.12
N THR A 732 151.93 7.41 42.84
CA THR A 732 150.82 8.37 42.50
C THR A 732 151.27 9.85 42.68
N PRO A 733 150.44 10.96 42.67
CA PRO A 733 148.97 11.19 42.40
C PRO A 733 148.62 12.40 41.47
N LEU A 734 147.32 12.68 41.19
CA LEU A 734 146.59 14.00 41.22
C LEU A 734 145.37 14.15 40.27
N TYR A 735 144.56 15.20 40.52
CA TYR A 735 143.23 15.53 39.96
C TYR A 735 143.24 16.18 38.56
N MET A 736 142.15 16.03 37.78
CA MET A 736 141.23 17.12 37.34
C MET A 736 140.07 16.60 36.43
N THR A 737 139.15 17.49 36.06
CA THR A 737 137.82 17.32 35.43
C THR A 737 137.81 16.94 33.94
N ASP A 738 136.70 16.35 33.50
CA ASP A 738 135.99 16.66 32.23
C ASP A 738 134.49 16.36 32.41
N GLU A 739 133.58 17.29 32.06
CA GLU A 739 132.11 17.15 32.25
C GLU A 739 131.30 17.01 30.94
N ASP A 740 131.86 17.40 29.78
CA ASP A 740 131.07 17.66 28.56
C ASP A 740 130.50 16.43 27.84
N GLY A 741 130.90 15.21 28.22
CA GLY A 741 130.40 13.98 27.59
C GLY A 741 128.92 13.70 27.84
N SER A 742 128.36 14.13 28.98
CA SER A 742 127.00 13.75 29.38
C SER A 742 125.89 14.69 28.89
N SER A 743 126.21 15.92 28.45
CA SER A 743 125.17 16.87 28.02
C SER A 743 124.67 16.66 26.59
N ILE A 744 125.44 15.97 25.73
CA ILE A 744 125.10 15.84 24.29
C ILE A 744 124.05 14.73 24.10
N VAL A 745 124.34 13.52 24.60
CA VAL A 745 123.45 12.35 24.49
C VAL A 745 122.05 12.64 25.05
N MET A 746 121.97 13.29 26.21
CA MET A 746 120.69 13.67 26.82
C MET A 746 119.85 14.61 25.93
N LYS A 747 120.50 15.50 25.16
CA LYS A 747 119.81 16.46 24.26
C LYS A 747 119.37 15.82 22.95
N GLU A 748 120.13 14.87 22.42
CA GLU A 748 119.69 14.06 21.27
C GLU A 748 118.50 13.16 21.68
N GLU A 749 118.57 12.47 22.82
CA GLU A 749 117.44 11.70 23.32
C GLU A 749 116.18 12.54 23.62
N GLU A 750 116.32 13.77 24.14
CA GLU A 750 115.17 14.67 24.33
C GLU A 750 114.60 15.18 23.01
N ALA A 751 115.43 15.44 21.99
CA ALA A 751 114.99 15.80 20.65
C ALA A 751 114.22 14.65 19.98
N ASP A 752 114.73 13.41 20.06
CA ASP A 752 114.06 12.22 19.54
C ASP A 752 112.76 11.92 20.29
N ARG A 753 112.73 12.06 21.62
CA ARG A 753 111.49 11.95 22.41
C ARG A 753 110.45 12.99 21.98
N LEU A 754 110.85 14.23 21.73
CA LEU A 754 109.97 15.29 21.25
C LEU A 754 109.47 15.03 19.83
N ALA A 755 110.32 14.54 18.93
CA ALA A 755 109.94 14.19 17.55
C ALA A 755 108.94 13.01 17.52
N LEU A 756 109.20 11.97 18.30
CA LEU A 756 108.28 10.83 18.45
C LEU A 756 106.95 11.24 19.10
N GLN A 757 106.98 12.15 20.08
CA GLN A 757 105.75 12.68 20.68
C GLN A 757 104.95 13.52 19.67
N GLN A 758 105.60 14.40 18.90
CA GLN A 758 104.92 15.15 17.84
C GLN A 758 104.27 14.24 16.80
N GLN A 759 104.96 13.17 16.37
CA GLN A 759 104.34 12.18 15.48
C GLN A 759 103.17 11.44 16.15
N ARG A 760 103.25 11.10 17.44
CA ARG A 760 102.14 10.47 18.16
C ARG A 760 100.94 11.39 18.24
N ASP A 761 101.13 12.65 18.61
CA ASP A 761 100.07 13.63 18.76
C ASP A 761 99.46 14.02 17.39
N GLU A 762 100.25 14.06 16.31
CA GLU A 762 99.74 14.26 14.94
C GLU A 762 98.94 13.04 14.42
N MET A 763 99.39 11.82 14.74
CA MET A 763 98.66 10.59 14.40
C MET A 763 97.37 10.46 15.22
N GLU A 764 97.37 10.84 16.50
CA GLU A 764 96.15 10.96 17.31
C GLU A 764 95.17 11.99 16.73
N ALA A 765 95.67 13.15 16.27
CA ALA A 765 94.82 14.17 15.64
C ALA A 765 94.17 13.65 14.35
N LYS A 766 94.93 12.97 13.49
CA LYS A 766 94.42 12.32 12.28
C LYS A 766 93.39 11.23 12.61
N LEU A 767 93.64 10.41 13.63
CA LEU A 767 92.70 9.37 14.07
C LEU A 767 91.38 9.98 14.57
N ARG A 768 91.43 11.07 15.35
CA ARG A 768 90.25 11.82 15.81
C ARG A 768 89.47 12.41 14.63
N GLN A 769 90.16 13.00 13.64
CA GLN A 769 89.52 13.54 12.44
C GLN A 769 88.79 12.46 11.62
N VAL A 770 89.38 11.27 11.46
CA VAL A 770 88.74 10.13 10.79
C VAL A 770 87.53 9.64 11.57
N MET A 771 87.61 9.54 12.91
CA MET A 771 86.48 9.16 13.75
C MET A 771 85.33 10.19 13.67
N GLU A 772 85.62 11.49 13.74
CA GLU A 772 84.58 12.51 13.59
C GLU A 772 83.90 12.46 12.22
N ASN A 773 84.66 12.23 11.15
CA ASN A 773 84.10 12.12 9.80
C ASN A 773 83.22 10.87 9.65
N SER A 774 83.65 9.72 10.19
CA SER A 774 82.82 8.51 10.25
C SER A 774 81.52 8.73 11.06
N ILE A 775 81.58 9.49 12.16
CA ILE A 775 80.39 9.88 12.94
C ILE A 775 79.47 10.81 12.12
N ARG A 776 80.03 11.79 11.38
CA ARG A 776 79.26 12.68 10.49
C ARG A 776 78.54 11.90 9.39
N GLU A 777 79.24 10.99 8.72
CA GLU A 777 78.67 10.12 7.68
C GLU A 777 77.59 9.19 8.24
N LYS A 778 77.85 8.55 9.40
CA LYS A 778 76.86 7.72 10.09
C LYS A 778 75.58 8.51 10.42
N ASN A 779 75.71 9.71 10.99
CA ASN A 779 74.56 10.56 11.30
C ASN A 779 73.77 10.97 10.04
N LEU A 780 74.47 11.20 8.92
CA LEU A 780 73.84 11.50 7.62
C LEU A 780 73.05 10.29 7.09
N LEU A 781 73.61 9.09 7.19
CA LEU A 781 72.96 7.84 6.82
C LEU A 781 71.77 7.50 7.72
N GLU A 782 71.86 7.75 9.04
CA GLU A 782 70.72 7.59 9.95
C GLU A 782 69.57 8.56 9.61
N HIS A 783 69.87 9.82 9.28
CA HIS A 783 68.87 10.77 8.78
C HIS A 783 68.22 10.31 7.46
N GLU A 784 69.00 9.79 6.52
CA GLU A 784 68.49 9.30 5.23
C GLU A 784 67.64 8.03 5.40
N VAL A 785 68.03 7.10 6.28
CA VAL A 785 67.22 5.92 6.65
C VAL A 785 65.89 6.34 7.25
N VAL A 786 65.86 7.33 8.16
CA VAL A 786 64.60 7.86 8.72
C VAL A 786 63.75 8.52 7.63
N ARG A 787 64.35 9.28 6.70
CA ARG A 787 63.64 9.89 5.56
C ARG A 787 62.99 8.83 4.67
N LEU A 788 63.73 7.77 4.34
CA LEU A 788 63.25 6.65 3.52
C LEU A 788 62.16 5.83 4.24
N GLN A 789 62.28 5.61 5.56
CA GLN A 789 61.23 4.97 6.36
C GLN A 789 59.92 5.77 6.36
N CYS A 790 59.99 7.10 6.55
CA CYS A 790 58.82 7.97 6.49
C CYS A 790 58.13 7.91 5.12
N LEU A 791 58.92 7.90 4.05
CA LEU A 791 58.44 7.85 2.66
C LEU A 791 57.83 6.47 2.33
N GLY A 792 58.43 5.38 2.85
CA GLY A 792 57.86 4.03 2.80
C GLY A 792 56.47 3.98 3.44
N SER A 793 56.33 4.45 4.68
CA SER A 793 55.03 4.48 5.36
C SER A 793 54.03 5.49 4.78
N GLU A 794 54.44 6.43 3.93
CA GLU A 794 53.51 7.20 3.09
C GLU A 794 53.02 6.41 1.88
N LEU A 795 53.88 5.63 1.24
CA LEU A 795 53.51 4.77 0.11
C LEU A 795 52.59 3.62 0.56
N GLU A 796 52.87 2.99 1.71
CA GLU A 796 52.00 1.98 2.33
C GLU A 796 50.57 2.52 2.52
N ARG A 797 50.44 3.66 3.21
CA ARG A 797 49.14 4.35 3.42
C ARG A 797 48.43 4.71 2.12
N ARG A 798 49.17 5.10 1.06
CA ARG A 798 48.58 5.37 -0.27
C ARG A 798 48.08 4.09 -0.93
N CYS A 799 48.86 3.01 -0.91
CA CYS A 799 48.44 1.71 -1.43
C CYS A 799 47.25 1.12 -0.65
N GLU A 800 47.12 1.41 0.65
CA GLU A 800 45.98 1.00 1.47
C GLU A 800 44.72 1.82 1.19
N ALA A 801 44.85 3.14 1.01
CA ALA A 801 43.77 3.98 0.50
C ALA A 801 43.32 3.51 -0.90
N GLU A 802 44.26 3.17 -1.79
CA GLU A 802 43.94 2.66 -3.13
C GLU A 802 43.25 1.30 -3.08
N LYS A 803 43.69 0.36 -2.22
CA LYS A 803 43.00 -0.91 -1.97
C LYS A 803 41.55 -0.66 -1.51
N LYS A 804 41.34 0.32 -0.62
CA LYS A 804 39.99 0.71 -0.14
C LYS A 804 39.12 1.26 -1.26
N TYR A 805 39.61 2.21 -2.07
CA TYR A 805 38.87 2.72 -3.23
C TYR A 805 38.58 1.65 -4.29
N ARG A 806 39.52 0.73 -4.54
CA ARG A 806 39.31 -0.44 -5.43
C ARG A 806 38.25 -1.41 -4.88
N TYR A 807 38.11 -1.53 -3.56
CA TYR A 807 37.04 -2.32 -2.93
C TYR A 807 35.68 -1.61 -3.02
N GLU A 808 35.62 -0.33 -2.67
CA GLU A 808 34.40 0.49 -2.77
C GLU A 808 33.87 0.55 -4.21
N SER A 809 34.75 0.74 -5.19
CA SER A 809 34.41 0.68 -6.62
C SER A 809 33.87 -0.69 -7.06
N LYS A 810 34.39 -1.80 -6.52
CA LYS A 810 33.85 -3.15 -6.78
C LYS A 810 32.47 -3.34 -6.16
N MET A 811 32.25 -2.89 -4.92
CA MET A 811 30.94 -2.96 -4.26
C MET A 811 29.89 -2.17 -5.06
N LEU A 812 30.21 -0.94 -5.46
CA LEU A 812 29.33 -0.13 -6.32
C LEU A 812 29.08 -0.79 -7.69
N ALA A 813 30.06 -1.50 -8.27
CA ALA A 813 29.85 -2.25 -9.51
C ALA A 813 28.94 -3.47 -9.32
N GLU A 814 29.07 -4.21 -8.21
CA GLU A 814 28.18 -5.32 -7.86
C GLU A 814 26.75 -4.85 -7.52
N GLU A 815 26.60 -3.71 -6.85
CA GLU A 815 25.31 -3.07 -6.61
C GLU A 815 24.65 -2.62 -7.92
N ASN A 816 25.39 -1.99 -8.83
CA ASN A 816 24.88 -1.64 -10.16
C ASN A 816 24.48 -2.88 -10.98
N LEU A 817 25.24 -3.99 -10.90
CA LEU A 817 24.83 -5.26 -11.51
C LEU A 817 23.59 -5.87 -10.84
N SER A 818 23.43 -5.73 -9.52
CA SER A 818 22.23 -6.15 -8.79
C SER A 818 21.00 -5.32 -9.17
N LEU A 819 21.15 -4.01 -9.29
CA LEU A 819 20.11 -3.08 -9.78
C LEU A 819 19.76 -3.37 -11.24
N LYS A 820 20.75 -3.62 -12.11
CA LYS A 820 20.49 -4.01 -13.50
C LYS A 820 19.68 -5.30 -13.60
N ARG A 821 20.05 -6.34 -12.83
CA ARG A 821 19.27 -7.60 -12.75
C ARG A 821 17.87 -7.42 -12.16
N LYS A 822 17.65 -6.43 -11.29
CA LYS A 822 16.31 -6.06 -10.79
C LYS A 822 15.49 -5.38 -11.89
N LEU A 823 16.07 -4.44 -12.63
CA LEU A 823 15.44 -3.80 -13.79
C LEU A 823 15.10 -4.82 -14.89
N GLU A 824 16.00 -5.77 -15.17
CA GLU A 824 15.78 -6.87 -16.12
C GLU A 824 14.59 -7.77 -15.70
N ARG A 825 14.42 -8.05 -14.40
CA ARG A 825 13.24 -8.77 -13.89
C ARG A 825 11.95 -7.96 -13.95
N ILE A 826 11.98 -6.69 -13.50
CA ILE A 826 10.81 -5.80 -13.60
C ILE A 826 10.38 -5.63 -15.06
N HIS A 827 11.33 -5.62 -16.01
CA HIS A 827 11.03 -5.58 -17.44
C HIS A 827 10.40 -6.89 -17.95
N MET A 828 10.87 -8.07 -17.51
CA MET A 828 10.21 -9.35 -17.78
C MET A 828 8.77 -9.36 -17.25
N GLU A 829 8.57 -9.02 -15.97
CA GLU A 829 7.26 -8.94 -15.32
C GLU A 829 6.30 -7.99 -16.07
N PHE A 830 6.81 -6.84 -16.52
CA PHE A 830 6.09 -5.86 -17.33
C PHE A 830 5.72 -6.39 -18.73
N GLN A 831 6.59 -7.17 -19.37
CA GLN A 831 6.28 -7.86 -20.63
C GLN A 831 5.19 -8.93 -20.43
N ASP A 832 5.24 -9.72 -19.36
CA ASP A 832 4.21 -10.73 -19.08
C ASP A 832 2.85 -10.09 -18.72
N LEU A 833 2.86 -8.98 -17.98
CA LEU A 833 1.65 -8.18 -17.74
C LEU A 833 1.10 -7.56 -19.03
N ASP A 834 1.94 -7.12 -19.98
CA ASP A 834 1.45 -6.64 -21.30
C ASP A 834 0.98 -7.79 -22.21
N ARG A 835 1.57 -8.98 -22.12
CA ARG A 835 1.05 -10.20 -22.76
C ARG A 835 -0.34 -10.51 -22.24
N GLU A 836 -0.55 -10.51 -20.93
CA GLU A 836 -1.86 -10.76 -20.31
C GLU A 836 -2.88 -9.66 -20.64
N ARG A 837 -2.48 -8.39 -20.56
CA ARG A 837 -3.30 -7.24 -20.98
C ARG A 837 -3.59 -7.25 -22.49
N SER A 838 -2.83 -7.99 -23.30
CA SER A 838 -3.14 -8.24 -24.73
C SER A 838 -4.20 -9.33 -24.91
N LYS A 839 -4.18 -10.41 -24.09
CA LYS A 839 -5.22 -11.45 -24.06
C LYS A 839 -6.55 -10.85 -23.60
N GLN A 840 -6.54 -10.11 -22.50
CA GLN A 840 -7.73 -9.42 -21.97
C GLN A 840 -8.34 -8.44 -22.99
N ARG A 841 -7.52 -7.69 -23.73
CA ARG A 841 -8.02 -6.83 -24.83
C ARG A 841 -8.68 -7.63 -25.94
N LYS A 842 -8.07 -8.75 -26.38
CA LYS A 842 -8.68 -9.64 -27.37
C LYS A 842 -10.01 -10.24 -26.89
N GLN A 843 -10.10 -10.63 -25.62
CA GLN A 843 -11.34 -11.12 -25.02
C GLN A 843 -12.42 -10.03 -24.96
N MET A 844 -12.07 -8.81 -24.54
CA MET A 844 -13.01 -7.67 -24.55
C MET A 844 -13.49 -7.32 -25.97
N GLU A 845 -12.62 -7.45 -26.97
CA GLU A 845 -12.95 -7.18 -28.38
C GLU A 845 -13.80 -8.31 -29.00
N GLN A 846 -13.59 -9.57 -28.59
CA GLN A 846 -14.48 -10.70 -28.90
C GLN A 846 -15.86 -10.53 -28.26
N LEU A 847 -15.94 -10.24 -26.96
CA LEU A 847 -17.20 -9.99 -26.25
C LEU A 847 -17.96 -8.78 -26.81
N LYS A 848 -17.23 -7.74 -27.25
CA LYS A 848 -17.84 -6.62 -27.98
C LYS A 848 -18.40 -7.08 -29.33
N GLY A 849 -17.64 -7.84 -30.12
CA GLY A 849 -18.11 -8.41 -31.38
C GLY A 849 -19.23 -9.46 -31.23
N GLU A 850 -19.45 -10.01 -30.04
CA GLU A 850 -20.63 -10.82 -29.68
C GLU A 850 -21.83 -9.93 -29.34
N LYS A 851 -21.64 -8.89 -28.52
CA LYS A 851 -22.68 -7.89 -28.22
C LYS A 851 -23.18 -7.16 -29.47
N ASP A 852 -22.27 -6.69 -30.32
CA ASP A 852 -22.60 -5.93 -31.52
C ASP A 852 -23.42 -6.81 -32.50
N ARG A 853 -23.10 -8.12 -32.62
CA ARG A 853 -23.92 -9.10 -33.36
C ARG A 853 -25.28 -9.37 -32.72
N ALA A 854 -25.34 -9.54 -31.39
CA ALA A 854 -26.60 -9.74 -30.69
C ALA A 854 -27.55 -8.52 -30.83
N GLU A 855 -27.00 -7.31 -30.93
CA GLU A 855 -27.78 -6.12 -31.27
C GLU A 855 -28.27 -6.09 -32.72
N GLU A 856 -27.49 -6.59 -33.69
CA GLU A 856 -27.95 -6.74 -35.08
C GLU A 856 -29.03 -7.82 -35.20
N GLU A 857 -28.88 -8.96 -34.52
CA GLU A 857 -29.89 -10.01 -34.44
C GLU A 857 -31.19 -9.51 -33.78
N ALA A 858 -31.09 -8.74 -32.68
CA ALA A 858 -32.24 -8.12 -32.03
C ALA A 858 -32.98 -7.13 -32.95
N LYS A 859 -32.25 -6.27 -33.68
CA LYS A 859 -32.82 -5.36 -34.69
C LYS A 859 -33.45 -6.15 -35.86
N GLY A 860 -32.86 -7.28 -36.26
CA GLY A 860 -33.44 -8.19 -37.24
C GLY A 860 -34.79 -8.75 -36.78
N LEU A 861 -34.87 -9.24 -35.54
CA LEU A 861 -36.10 -9.74 -34.93
C LEU A 861 -37.16 -8.65 -34.74
N GLU A 862 -36.76 -7.43 -34.40
CA GLU A 862 -37.66 -6.27 -34.30
C GLU A 862 -38.28 -5.91 -35.66
N ASN A 863 -37.47 -5.85 -36.73
CA ASN A 863 -37.97 -5.63 -38.09
C ASN A 863 -38.94 -6.74 -38.56
N VAL A 864 -38.64 -8.01 -38.28
CA VAL A 864 -39.52 -9.15 -38.62
C VAL A 864 -40.82 -9.12 -37.80
N ASN A 865 -40.75 -8.70 -36.53
CA ASN A 865 -41.93 -8.49 -35.68
C ASN A 865 -42.82 -7.35 -36.21
N ASP A 866 -42.24 -6.25 -36.68
CA ASP A 866 -42.98 -5.13 -37.27
C ASP A 866 -43.57 -5.47 -38.65
N GLN A 867 -42.86 -6.25 -39.48
CA GLN A 867 -43.43 -6.85 -40.69
C GLN A 867 -44.63 -7.75 -40.34
N SER A 868 -44.48 -8.62 -39.35
CA SER A 868 -45.56 -9.51 -38.87
C SER A 868 -46.78 -8.71 -38.34
N LYS A 869 -46.56 -7.58 -37.67
CA LYS A 869 -47.63 -6.66 -37.24
C LYS A 869 -48.32 -6.01 -38.44
N ALA A 870 -47.57 -5.58 -39.45
CA ALA A 870 -48.10 -4.98 -40.67
C ALA A 870 -48.95 -5.97 -41.47
N GLU A 871 -48.44 -7.19 -41.71
CA GLU A 871 -49.20 -8.28 -42.35
C GLU A 871 -50.47 -8.61 -41.56
N MET A 872 -50.40 -8.70 -40.23
CA MET A 872 -51.57 -8.90 -39.38
C MET A 872 -52.56 -7.74 -39.42
N ALA A 873 -52.12 -6.50 -39.64
CA ALA A 873 -53.00 -5.34 -39.82
C ALA A 873 -53.67 -5.34 -41.21
N GLU A 874 -52.95 -5.74 -42.26
CA GLU A 874 -53.51 -5.92 -43.60
C GLU A 874 -54.51 -7.08 -43.63
N LEU A 875 -54.20 -8.22 -43.03
CA LEU A 875 -55.11 -9.35 -42.89
C LEU A 875 -56.38 -8.97 -42.10
N ARG A 876 -56.25 -8.23 -40.99
CA ARG A 876 -57.42 -7.69 -40.26
C ARG A 876 -58.26 -6.76 -41.14
N SER A 877 -57.62 -5.91 -41.94
CA SER A 877 -58.30 -5.01 -42.88
C SER A 877 -59.00 -5.78 -44.00
N ARG A 878 -58.39 -6.84 -44.53
CA ARG A 878 -58.99 -7.74 -45.53
C ARG A 878 -60.15 -8.55 -44.94
N ILE A 879 -60.06 -9.00 -43.67
CA ILE A 879 -61.16 -9.66 -42.96
C ILE A 879 -62.34 -8.69 -42.77
N LEU A 880 -62.10 -7.44 -42.35
CA LEU A 880 -63.13 -6.40 -42.26
C LEU A 880 -63.79 -6.12 -43.62
N HIS A 881 -62.99 -6.03 -44.68
CA HIS A 881 -63.50 -5.84 -46.04
C HIS A 881 -64.34 -7.03 -46.51
N LEU A 882 -63.83 -8.26 -46.38
CA LEU A 882 -64.56 -9.50 -46.70
C LEU A 882 -65.83 -9.66 -45.85
N SER A 883 -65.84 -9.18 -44.60
CA SER A 883 -67.03 -9.17 -43.75
C SER A 883 -68.07 -8.14 -44.24
N SER A 884 -67.63 -6.98 -44.73
CA SER A 884 -68.51 -6.00 -45.40
C SER A 884 -69.04 -6.53 -46.72
N GLU A 885 -68.19 -7.15 -47.55
CA GLU A 885 -68.58 -7.82 -48.79
C GLU A 885 -69.60 -8.94 -48.49
N ASN A 886 -69.35 -9.81 -47.50
CA ASN A 886 -70.30 -10.85 -47.08
C ASN A 886 -71.60 -10.27 -46.51
N SER A 887 -71.57 -9.16 -45.78
CA SER A 887 -72.80 -8.48 -45.33
C SER A 887 -73.60 -7.92 -46.51
N GLN A 888 -72.92 -7.36 -47.51
CA GLN A 888 -73.56 -6.89 -48.75
C GLN A 888 -74.07 -8.05 -49.62
N PHE A 889 -73.34 -9.17 -49.68
CA PHE A 889 -73.79 -10.37 -50.39
C PHE A 889 -74.94 -11.06 -49.66
N SER A 890 -74.96 -11.06 -48.32
CA SER A 890 -76.09 -11.56 -47.52
C SER A 890 -77.32 -10.68 -47.72
N ALA A 891 -77.19 -9.36 -47.70
CA ALA A 891 -78.30 -8.44 -48.03
C ALA A 891 -78.77 -8.59 -49.49
N LYS A 892 -77.85 -8.78 -50.44
CA LYS A 892 -78.19 -9.09 -51.84
C LYS A 892 -78.88 -10.46 -51.96
N LEU A 893 -78.45 -11.47 -51.20
CA LEU A 893 -79.07 -12.79 -51.14
C LEU A 893 -80.45 -12.73 -50.50
N GLU A 894 -80.65 -11.90 -49.49
CA GLU A 894 -81.95 -11.68 -48.85
C GLU A 894 -82.90 -10.92 -49.79
N THR A 895 -82.45 -9.86 -50.46
CA THR A 895 -83.25 -9.21 -51.51
C THR A 895 -83.52 -10.12 -52.71
N SER A 896 -82.58 -11.02 -53.07
CA SER A 896 -82.81 -11.98 -54.16
C SER A 896 -83.66 -13.17 -53.72
N GLN A 897 -83.62 -13.60 -52.46
CA GLN A 897 -84.56 -14.56 -51.88
C GLN A 897 -85.96 -13.96 -51.77
N ASN A 898 -86.09 -12.69 -51.40
CA ASN A 898 -87.37 -11.97 -51.42
C ASN A 898 -87.88 -11.79 -52.87
N ALA A 899 -86.99 -11.52 -53.83
CA ALA A 899 -87.34 -11.48 -55.25
C ALA A 899 -87.65 -12.88 -55.83
N ILE A 900 -87.01 -13.95 -55.34
CA ILE A 900 -87.26 -15.34 -55.72
C ILE A 900 -88.54 -15.86 -55.03
N GLN A 901 -88.90 -15.40 -53.83
CA GLN A 901 -90.22 -15.64 -53.26
C GLN A 901 -91.30 -14.89 -54.04
N LEU A 902 -91.08 -13.62 -54.38
CA LEU A 902 -92.00 -12.86 -55.24
C LEU A 902 -92.14 -13.50 -56.63
N LEU A 903 -91.04 -13.95 -57.23
CA LEU A 903 -91.05 -14.65 -58.51
C LEU A 903 -91.62 -16.06 -58.37
N ASN A 904 -91.38 -16.82 -57.30
CA ASN A 904 -92.00 -18.13 -57.09
C ASN A 904 -93.50 -18.02 -56.79
N ASN A 905 -93.96 -16.93 -56.15
CA ASN A 905 -95.38 -16.64 -56.03
C ASN A 905 -95.97 -16.36 -57.43
N ARG A 906 -95.34 -15.48 -58.21
CA ARG A 906 -95.76 -15.17 -59.59
C ARG A 906 -95.57 -16.31 -60.59
N LEU A 907 -94.69 -17.26 -60.28
CA LEU A 907 -94.42 -18.45 -61.09
C LEU A 907 -95.25 -19.63 -60.61
N ALA A 908 -95.78 -19.64 -59.37
CA ALA A 908 -96.90 -20.50 -58.99
C ALA A 908 -98.23 -20.00 -59.58
N GLU A 909 -98.41 -18.68 -59.72
CA GLU A 909 -99.49 -18.08 -60.53
C GLU A 909 -99.36 -18.47 -62.01
N HIS A 910 -98.13 -18.50 -62.56
CA HIS A 910 -97.87 -18.77 -63.98
C HIS A 910 -97.67 -20.27 -64.33
N SER A 911 -97.25 -21.13 -63.40
CA SER A 911 -97.00 -22.57 -63.65
C SER A 911 -98.27 -23.43 -63.59
N GLN A 912 -99.44 -22.81 -63.51
CA GLN A 912 -100.67 -23.41 -64.03
C GLN A 912 -100.68 -23.44 -65.58
N GLN A 913 -99.68 -22.83 -66.26
CA GLN A 913 -99.62 -22.73 -67.71
C GLN A 913 -98.23 -23.09 -68.30
N THR A 914 -98.18 -24.28 -68.91
CA THR A 914 -97.21 -24.79 -69.93
C THR A 914 -95.82 -25.29 -69.50
N GLU A 915 -95.32 -26.30 -70.24
CA GLU A 915 -94.07 -27.06 -70.03
C GLU A 915 -93.18 -27.11 -71.31
N GLU A 916 -91.96 -27.66 -71.13
CA GLU A 916 -90.86 -27.97 -72.07
C GLU A 916 -89.73 -26.92 -72.18
N PRO A 917 -88.45 -27.34 -71.96
CA PRO A 917 -87.62 -27.74 -73.11
C PRO A 917 -86.51 -28.79 -72.85
N VAL A 918 -86.15 -29.58 -73.88
CA VAL A 918 -84.87 -30.35 -73.95
C VAL A 918 -84.37 -30.45 -75.40
N VAL A 919 -83.09 -30.12 -75.69
CA VAL A 919 -82.27 -30.77 -76.76
C VAL A 919 -80.80 -30.30 -76.83
N SER A 920 -80.51 -29.03 -76.57
CA SER A 920 -79.29 -28.33 -77.05
C SER A 920 -77.92 -28.73 -76.46
N ALA A 921 -77.80 -29.86 -75.75
CA ALA A 921 -76.68 -30.17 -74.86
C ALA A 921 -75.68 -31.23 -75.35
N LYS A 922 -75.65 -31.59 -76.65
CA LYS A 922 -74.87 -32.76 -77.13
C LYS A 922 -73.82 -32.55 -78.24
N LEU A 923 -73.56 -31.31 -78.69
CA LEU A 923 -72.67 -31.08 -79.86
C LEU A 923 -71.21 -30.73 -79.53
N LEU A 924 -70.89 -30.31 -78.29
CA LEU A 924 -69.59 -29.70 -77.95
C LEU A 924 -68.52 -30.66 -77.39
N GLN A 925 -68.82 -31.92 -77.11
CA GLN A 925 -67.92 -32.82 -76.37
C GLN A 925 -67.01 -33.71 -77.25
N ALA A 926 -67.24 -33.78 -78.56
CA ALA A 926 -66.57 -34.74 -79.43
C ALA A 926 -65.19 -34.31 -79.96
N THR A 927 -64.89 -33.01 -80.00
CA THR A 927 -63.74 -32.46 -80.77
C THR A 927 -62.43 -32.32 -79.99
N SER A 928 -62.43 -32.52 -78.67
CA SER A 928 -61.24 -32.29 -77.83
C SER A 928 -60.29 -33.49 -77.72
N CYS A 929 -60.79 -34.73 -77.92
CA CYS A 929 -60.10 -35.94 -77.47
C CYS A 929 -59.01 -36.47 -78.42
N GLN A 930 -58.92 -36.00 -79.68
CA GLN A 930 -58.05 -36.62 -80.69
C GLN A 930 -56.62 -36.05 -80.77
N ARG A 931 -56.35 -34.85 -80.23
CA ARG A 931 -55.06 -34.16 -80.49
C ARG A 931 -53.89 -34.59 -79.61
N GLU A 932 -54.15 -35.17 -78.45
CA GLU A 932 -53.09 -35.44 -77.45
C GLU A 932 -52.33 -36.76 -77.72
N GLN A 933 -52.96 -37.69 -78.46
CA GLN A 933 -52.45 -39.07 -78.58
C GLN A 933 -51.35 -39.25 -79.64
N GLU A 934 -51.27 -38.37 -80.65
CA GLU A 934 -50.28 -38.48 -81.74
C GLU A 934 -48.86 -38.04 -81.33
N GLN A 935 -48.72 -37.18 -80.32
CA GLN A 935 -47.43 -36.56 -79.97
C GLN A 935 -46.45 -37.51 -79.24
N GLN A 936 -46.94 -38.55 -78.55
CA GLN A 936 -46.07 -39.39 -77.71
C GLN A 936 -45.27 -40.44 -78.50
N SER A 937 -45.81 -40.99 -79.59
CA SER A 937 -45.22 -42.15 -80.29
C SER A 937 -43.88 -41.87 -80.99
N ILE A 938 -43.51 -40.60 -81.20
CA ILE A 938 -42.33 -40.21 -82.00
C ILE A 938 -41.02 -40.26 -81.17
N TRP A 939 -41.12 -40.30 -79.83
CA TRP A 939 -39.96 -40.08 -78.96
C TRP A 939 -39.14 -41.36 -78.68
N GLU A 940 -39.78 -42.52 -78.63
CA GLU A 940 -39.17 -43.77 -78.14
C GLU A 940 -38.22 -44.43 -79.15
N GLU A 941 -38.57 -44.40 -80.44
CA GLU A 941 -37.83 -45.06 -81.55
C GLU A 941 -36.37 -44.59 -81.68
N LYS A 942 -36.05 -43.40 -81.14
CA LYS A 942 -34.75 -42.74 -81.34
C LYS A 942 -33.66 -43.20 -80.36
N MET A 943 -34.00 -43.93 -79.30
CA MET A 943 -33.05 -44.32 -78.24
C MET A 943 -32.21 -45.56 -78.61
N GLU A 944 -32.82 -46.54 -79.28
CA GLU A 944 -32.29 -47.92 -79.37
C GLU A 944 -31.09 -48.08 -80.34
N LEU A 945 -30.86 -47.12 -81.23
CA LEU A 945 -29.83 -47.24 -82.29
C LEU A 945 -28.39 -47.19 -81.74
N MET A 946 -28.17 -46.50 -80.62
CA MET A 946 -26.84 -45.99 -80.25
C MET A 946 -25.91 -47.01 -79.59
N GLU A 947 -26.44 -48.10 -79.02
CA GLU A 947 -25.63 -49.04 -78.21
C GLU A 947 -24.80 -50.03 -79.05
N LYS A 948 -25.10 -50.21 -80.34
CA LYS A 948 -24.50 -51.28 -81.17
C LYS A 948 -23.05 -51.03 -81.61
N GLU A 949 -22.58 -49.79 -81.68
CA GLU A 949 -21.30 -49.47 -82.32
C GLU A 949 -20.05 -49.85 -81.49
N LEU A 950 -20.18 -49.93 -80.15
CA LEU A 950 -19.04 -50.09 -79.23
C LEU A 950 -18.38 -51.47 -79.23
N GLY A 951 -18.96 -52.49 -79.88
CA GLY A 951 -18.49 -53.88 -79.81
C GLY A 951 -17.21 -54.18 -80.60
N ILE A 952 -16.99 -53.53 -81.74
CA ILE A 952 -16.14 -54.05 -82.83
C ILE A 952 -14.62 -53.86 -82.60
N MET A 953 -14.20 -52.88 -81.79
CA MET A 953 -12.78 -52.45 -81.78
C MET A 953 -11.79 -53.36 -81.01
N ARG A 954 -12.23 -54.48 -80.40
CA ARG A 954 -11.39 -55.23 -79.43
C ARG A 954 -10.44 -56.30 -80.02
N GLU A 955 -10.61 -56.75 -81.26
CA GLU A 955 -9.89 -57.93 -81.77
C GLU A 955 -8.47 -57.68 -82.31
N LYS A 956 -8.10 -56.44 -82.68
CA LYS A 956 -6.90 -56.14 -83.50
C LYS A 956 -5.51 -56.30 -82.83
N VAL A 957 -5.41 -56.89 -81.65
CA VAL A 957 -4.20 -56.83 -80.78
C VAL A 957 -3.26 -58.05 -80.91
N LEU A 958 -3.71 -59.15 -81.55
CA LEU A 958 -3.15 -60.49 -81.31
C LEU A 958 -1.98 -60.95 -82.21
N GLU A 959 -1.53 -60.18 -83.21
CA GLU A 959 -0.90 -60.76 -84.41
C GLU A 959 0.62 -60.51 -84.61
N GLN A 960 1.34 -59.87 -83.68
CA GLN A 960 2.69 -59.29 -83.96
C GLN A 960 3.91 -59.97 -83.30
N SER A 961 3.81 -61.15 -82.69
CA SER A 961 4.86 -61.71 -81.79
C SER A 961 5.85 -62.73 -82.39
N SER A 962 6.11 -62.73 -83.70
CA SER A 962 6.32 -63.99 -84.43
C SER A 962 7.75 -64.48 -84.77
N GLN A 963 8.83 -63.68 -84.80
CA GLN A 963 10.16 -64.12 -85.29
C GLN A 963 11.38 -63.45 -84.62
N ALA A 964 12.53 -64.15 -84.57
CA ALA A 964 13.82 -63.65 -84.06
C ALA A 964 15.04 -64.42 -84.65
N SER A 965 16.24 -63.82 -84.60
CA SER A 965 17.55 -64.47 -84.82
C SER A 965 18.70 -63.59 -84.30
N GLU A 966 19.39 -64.01 -83.23
CA GLU A 966 20.01 -63.05 -82.28
C GLU A 966 21.56 -62.95 -82.29
N ALA A 967 22.28 -63.94 -82.83
CA ALA A 967 23.73 -64.07 -82.61
C ALA A 967 24.61 -62.94 -83.21
N GLY A 968 24.07 -62.15 -84.14
CA GLY A 968 24.74 -60.97 -84.70
C GLY A 968 24.46 -59.68 -83.92
N ALA A 969 23.22 -59.50 -83.45
CA ALA A 969 22.77 -58.29 -82.77
C ALA A 969 23.58 -58.04 -81.48
N LEU A 970 23.68 -59.07 -80.63
CA LEU A 970 24.36 -59.02 -79.32
C LEU A 970 25.81 -58.50 -79.37
N ARG A 971 26.51 -58.63 -80.51
CA ARG A 971 27.90 -58.19 -80.65
C ARG A 971 28.01 -56.72 -81.06
N ALA A 972 27.13 -56.25 -81.94
CA ALA A 972 26.99 -54.83 -82.26
C ALA A 972 26.40 -54.06 -81.05
N GLU A 973 25.44 -54.66 -80.36
CA GLU A 973 24.85 -54.17 -79.13
C GLU A 973 25.89 -54.02 -78.02
N LYS A 974 26.84 -54.95 -77.85
CA LYS A 974 27.94 -54.77 -76.89
C LYS A 974 28.76 -53.51 -77.18
N GLU A 975 29.13 -53.24 -78.43
CA GLU A 975 29.88 -52.03 -78.76
C GLU A 975 29.04 -50.75 -78.64
N ASP A 976 27.74 -50.81 -78.97
CA ASP A 976 26.80 -49.69 -78.75
C ASP A 976 26.62 -49.40 -77.26
N LEU A 977 26.50 -50.44 -76.43
CA LEU A 977 26.47 -50.33 -74.97
C LEU A 977 27.77 -49.75 -74.42
N GLU A 978 28.95 -50.16 -74.91
CA GLU A 978 30.23 -49.59 -74.47
C GLU A 978 30.36 -48.10 -74.84
N ARG A 979 29.92 -47.70 -76.05
CA ARG A 979 29.84 -46.27 -76.44
C ARG A 979 28.84 -45.51 -75.56
N ARG A 980 27.64 -46.06 -75.35
CA ARG A 980 26.59 -45.44 -74.54
C ARG A 980 26.98 -45.36 -73.06
N CYS A 981 27.76 -46.30 -72.53
CA CYS A 981 28.36 -46.18 -71.20
C CYS A 981 29.36 -45.01 -71.12
N GLN A 982 30.17 -44.77 -72.15
CA GLN A 982 31.07 -43.61 -72.20
C GLN A 982 30.28 -42.29 -72.27
N THR A 983 29.25 -42.20 -73.13
CA THR A 983 28.37 -41.01 -73.21
C THR A 983 27.58 -40.78 -71.92
N LEU A 984 27.07 -41.84 -71.28
CA LEU A 984 26.42 -41.75 -69.97
C LEU A 984 27.40 -41.33 -68.86
N THR A 985 28.67 -41.72 -68.94
CA THR A 985 29.71 -41.27 -68.00
C THR A 985 30.01 -39.79 -68.19
N GLN A 986 30.10 -39.29 -69.43
CA GLN A 986 30.21 -37.86 -69.72
C GLN A 986 28.98 -37.08 -69.23
N HIS A 987 27.76 -37.59 -69.48
CA HIS A 987 26.54 -36.97 -68.95
C HIS A 987 26.50 -36.98 -67.42
N PHE A 988 26.98 -38.02 -66.75
CA PHE A 988 27.13 -38.05 -65.28
C PHE A 988 28.16 -37.04 -64.77
N GLN A 989 29.24 -36.81 -65.53
CA GLN A 989 30.24 -35.80 -65.20
C GLN A 989 29.63 -34.39 -65.34
N GLU A 990 28.95 -34.10 -66.46
CA GLU A 990 28.26 -32.83 -66.70
C GLU A 990 27.13 -32.57 -65.70
N THR A 991 26.31 -33.57 -65.36
CA THR A 991 25.24 -33.37 -64.36
C THR A 991 25.84 -33.17 -62.98
N LYS A 992 26.97 -33.82 -62.65
CA LYS A 992 27.71 -33.59 -61.40
C LYS A 992 28.37 -32.22 -61.30
N GLU A 993 28.76 -31.62 -62.44
CA GLU A 993 29.22 -30.23 -62.49
C GLU A 993 28.03 -29.27 -62.39
N LYS A 994 26.95 -29.50 -63.15
CA LYS A 994 25.71 -28.71 -63.06
C LYS A 994 25.05 -28.78 -61.68
N THR A 995 25.13 -29.91 -60.96
CA THR A 995 24.65 -29.97 -59.56
C THR A 995 25.55 -29.19 -58.62
N LYS A 996 26.87 -29.15 -58.82
CA LYS A 996 27.76 -28.29 -58.03
C LYS A 996 27.51 -26.81 -58.26
N ASP A 997 27.27 -26.42 -59.51
CA ASP A 997 26.93 -25.02 -59.85
C ASP A 997 25.58 -24.63 -59.22
N LEU A 998 24.60 -25.55 -59.21
CA LEU A 998 23.33 -25.36 -58.51
C LEU A 998 23.46 -25.39 -56.99
N GLU A 999 24.33 -26.23 -56.42
CA GLU A 999 24.66 -26.27 -54.99
C GLU A 999 25.29 -24.94 -54.56
N ALA A 1000 26.27 -24.42 -55.31
CA ALA A 1000 26.90 -23.12 -55.05
C ALA A 1000 25.92 -21.95 -55.21
N ALA A 1001 25.02 -21.99 -56.21
CA ALA A 1001 23.95 -21.01 -56.36
C ALA A 1001 22.93 -21.09 -55.21
N LEU A 1002 22.69 -22.28 -54.67
CA LEU A 1002 21.77 -22.52 -53.57
C LEU A 1002 22.39 -22.17 -52.20
N GLU A 1003 23.70 -22.32 -52.01
CA GLU A 1003 24.46 -21.71 -50.90
C GLU A 1003 24.46 -20.18 -51.00
N GLY A 1004 24.64 -19.62 -52.21
CA GLY A 1004 24.49 -18.19 -52.47
C GLY A 1004 23.11 -17.68 -52.05
N ALA A 1005 22.04 -18.33 -52.53
CA ALA A 1005 20.66 -18.01 -52.16
C ALA A 1005 20.37 -18.22 -50.65
N HIS A 1006 21.04 -19.18 -49.98
CA HIS A 1006 20.97 -19.30 -48.52
C HIS A 1006 21.67 -18.11 -47.83
N SER A 1007 22.83 -17.65 -48.32
CA SER A 1007 23.52 -16.49 -47.76
C SER A 1007 22.71 -15.19 -47.93
N GLU A 1008 22.03 -15.01 -49.06
CA GLU A 1008 21.08 -13.91 -49.27
C GLU A 1008 19.84 -14.05 -48.39
N ALA A 1009 19.27 -15.25 -48.26
CA ALA A 1009 18.14 -15.51 -47.38
C ALA A 1009 18.49 -15.31 -45.90
N ASP A 1010 19.71 -15.64 -45.46
CA ASP A 1010 20.19 -15.41 -44.10
C ASP A 1010 20.56 -13.93 -43.86
N HIS A 1011 21.06 -13.21 -44.86
CA HIS A 1011 21.21 -11.77 -44.80
C HIS A 1011 19.84 -11.07 -44.70
N LEU A 1012 18.86 -11.49 -45.51
CA LEU A 1012 17.48 -11.01 -45.44
C LEU A 1012 16.81 -11.37 -44.11
N LYS A 1013 17.03 -12.57 -43.55
CA LYS A 1013 16.62 -12.90 -42.17
C LYS A 1013 17.29 -11.97 -41.16
N SER A 1014 18.58 -11.68 -41.30
CA SER A 1014 19.29 -10.75 -40.40
C SER A 1014 18.68 -9.35 -40.44
N VAL A 1015 18.39 -8.82 -41.63
CA VAL A 1015 17.71 -7.52 -41.82
C VAL A 1015 16.26 -7.57 -41.31
N LEU A 1016 15.55 -8.69 -41.49
CA LEU A 1016 14.22 -8.90 -40.94
C LEU A 1016 14.25 -8.94 -39.39
N THR A 1017 15.25 -9.59 -38.79
CA THR A 1017 15.42 -9.60 -37.32
C THR A 1017 15.84 -8.25 -36.77
N ALA A 1018 16.64 -7.45 -37.50
CA ALA A 1018 16.98 -6.09 -37.12
C ALA A 1018 15.73 -5.18 -37.16
N THR A 1019 14.98 -5.20 -38.26
CA THR A 1019 13.73 -4.42 -38.37
C THR A 1019 12.62 -4.94 -37.45
N GLN A 1020 12.62 -6.22 -37.07
CA GLN A 1020 11.82 -6.76 -35.98
C GLN A 1020 12.29 -6.22 -34.62
N LEU A 1021 13.59 -6.07 -34.38
CA LEU A 1021 14.12 -5.45 -33.16
C LEU A 1021 13.72 -3.97 -33.07
N ASP A 1022 13.82 -3.23 -34.17
CA ASP A 1022 13.44 -1.81 -34.24
C ASP A 1022 11.92 -1.63 -34.06
N THR A 1023 11.10 -2.49 -34.68
CA THR A 1023 9.63 -2.45 -34.48
C THR A 1023 9.21 -2.96 -33.09
N LEU A 1024 9.98 -3.85 -32.45
CA LEU A 1024 9.81 -4.18 -31.04
C LEU A 1024 10.21 -3.00 -30.13
N SER A 1025 11.28 -2.27 -30.44
CA SER A 1025 11.65 -1.03 -29.71
C SER A 1025 10.56 0.02 -29.84
N LEU A 1026 10.10 0.31 -31.06
CA LEU A 1026 9.04 1.29 -31.32
C LEU A 1026 7.69 0.87 -30.72
N THR A 1027 7.36 -0.43 -30.67
CA THR A 1027 6.14 -0.90 -29.98
C THR A 1027 6.29 -0.91 -28.46
N GLN A 1028 7.49 -1.07 -27.92
CA GLN A 1028 7.81 -0.89 -26.50
C GLN A 1028 7.78 0.59 -26.09
N GLU A 1029 8.27 1.51 -26.92
CA GLU A 1029 8.15 2.96 -26.73
C GLU A 1029 6.69 3.39 -26.82
N MET A 1030 5.95 2.96 -27.84
CA MET A 1030 4.50 3.20 -27.95
C MET A 1030 3.71 2.55 -26.81
N GLY A 1031 4.17 1.41 -26.28
CA GLY A 1031 3.62 0.78 -25.08
C GLY A 1031 3.86 1.60 -23.82
N SER A 1032 5.06 2.18 -23.70
CA SER A 1032 5.47 3.06 -22.60
C SER A 1032 4.73 4.39 -22.63
N LEU A 1033 4.61 5.01 -23.81
CA LEU A 1033 3.81 6.22 -24.04
C LEU A 1033 2.31 5.98 -23.81
N ARG A 1034 1.79 4.81 -24.19
CA ARG A 1034 0.40 4.41 -23.87
C ARG A 1034 0.19 4.14 -22.38
N LYS A 1035 1.21 3.66 -21.65
CA LYS A 1035 1.16 3.52 -20.19
C LYS A 1035 1.23 4.88 -19.50
N ALA A 1036 2.13 5.78 -19.91
CA ALA A 1036 2.17 7.16 -19.43
C ALA A 1036 0.83 7.89 -19.69
N LEU A 1037 0.28 7.83 -20.90
CA LEU A 1037 -1.03 8.40 -21.23
C LEU A 1037 -2.19 7.76 -20.44
N GLN A 1038 -2.13 6.46 -20.13
CA GLN A 1038 -3.13 5.83 -19.26
C GLN A 1038 -2.95 6.27 -17.81
N GLU A 1039 -1.72 6.34 -17.30
CA GLU A 1039 -1.44 6.82 -15.94
C GLU A 1039 -1.84 8.28 -15.78
N ASP A 1040 -1.62 9.13 -16.78
CA ASP A 1040 -2.06 10.53 -16.78
C ASP A 1040 -3.58 10.65 -16.93
N ARG A 1041 -4.23 9.76 -17.68
CA ARG A 1041 -5.70 9.63 -17.70
C ARG A 1041 -6.26 9.15 -16.37
N ASP A 1042 -5.61 8.20 -15.71
CA ASP A 1042 -6.01 7.66 -14.40
C ASP A 1042 -5.76 8.70 -13.28
N LYS A 1043 -4.67 9.47 -13.37
CA LYS A 1043 -4.42 10.67 -12.55
C LYS A 1043 -5.51 11.72 -12.80
N MET A 1044 -5.89 11.97 -14.04
CA MET A 1044 -6.96 12.91 -14.39
C MET A 1044 -8.35 12.44 -13.92
N SER A 1045 -8.63 11.14 -13.94
CA SER A 1045 -9.84 10.58 -13.33
C SER A 1045 -9.83 10.68 -11.81
N ARG A 1046 -8.69 10.45 -11.15
CA ARG A 1046 -8.53 10.69 -9.70
C ARG A 1046 -8.64 12.18 -9.36
N MET A 1047 -8.11 13.05 -10.21
CA MET A 1047 -8.22 14.50 -10.07
C MET A 1047 -9.68 14.94 -10.21
N HIS A 1048 -10.42 14.42 -11.20
CA HIS A 1048 -11.86 14.69 -11.34
C HIS A 1048 -12.68 14.14 -10.16
N ILE A 1049 -12.30 13.01 -9.57
CA ILE A 1049 -12.92 12.50 -8.33
C ILE A 1049 -12.63 13.46 -7.16
N LEU A 1050 -11.36 13.83 -6.95
CA LEU A 1050 -10.94 14.79 -5.91
C LEU A 1050 -11.53 16.20 -6.12
N GLU A 1051 -11.75 16.61 -7.37
CA GLU A 1051 -12.46 17.85 -7.73
C GLU A 1051 -13.96 17.73 -7.43
N SER A 1052 -14.60 16.58 -7.66
CA SER A 1052 -15.99 16.32 -7.28
C SER A 1052 -16.16 16.22 -5.76
N GLU A 1053 -15.20 15.65 -5.04
CA GLU A 1053 -15.15 15.62 -3.58
C GLU A 1053 -14.91 17.04 -3.03
N LEU A 1054 -14.01 17.83 -3.65
CA LEU A 1054 -13.82 19.24 -3.32
C LEU A 1054 -15.06 20.08 -3.63
N GLU A 1055 -15.82 19.79 -4.70
CA GLU A 1055 -17.04 20.50 -5.03
C GLU A 1055 -18.21 20.11 -4.11
N ALA A 1056 -18.30 18.84 -3.70
CA ALA A 1056 -19.20 18.41 -2.64
C ALA A 1056 -18.87 19.09 -1.30
N VAL A 1057 -17.60 19.11 -0.88
CA VAL A 1057 -17.15 19.81 0.33
C VAL A 1057 -17.30 21.33 0.21
N ARG A 1058 -17.21 21.92 -0.99
CA ARG A 1058 -17.54 23.34 -1.24
C ARG A 1058 -19.04 23.59 -1.09
N GLN A 1059 -19.89 22.71 -1.60
CA GLN A 1059 -21.35 22.80 -1.45
C GLN A 1059 -21.75 22.64 0.03
N GLU A 1060 -21.14 21.70 0.75
CA GLU A 1060 -21.31 21.52 2.20
C GLU A 1060 -20.79 22.74 2.99
N CYS A 1061 -19.65 23.32 2.61
CA CYS A 1061 -19.20 24.59 3.18
C CYS A 1061 -20.14 25.76 2.83
N GLN A 1062 -20.81 25.74 1.67
CA GLN A 1062 -21.81 26.75 1.29
C GLN A 1062 -23.13 26.57 2.06
N THR A 1063 -23.60 25.34 2.32
CA THR A 1063 -24.78 25.12 3.17
C THR A 1063 -24.49 25.47 4.62
N VAL A 1064 -23.32 25.09 5.16
CA VAL A 1064 -22.85 25.52 6.48
C VAL A 1064 -22.67 27.04 6.56
N GLN A 1065 -22.19 27.70 5.51
CA GLN A 1065 -22.08 29.17 5.50
C GLN A 1065 -23.45 29.86 5.30
N SER A 1066 -24.39 29.25 4.59
CA SER A 1066 -25.77 29.73 4.43
C SER A 1066 -26.53 29.65 5.74
N THR A 1067 -26.49 28.48 6.42
CA THR A 1067 -27.10 28.30 7.74
C THR A 1067 -26.45 29.20 8.79
N ARG A 1068 -25.12 29.41 8.75
CA ARG A 1068 -24.46 30.39 9.62
C ARG A 1068 -24.94 31.82 9.37
N VAL A 1069 -25.14 32.24 8.11
CA VAL A 1069 -25.69 33.56 7.77
C VAL A 1069 -27.17 33.68 8.16
N GLN A 1070 -27.95 32.61 8.06
CA GLN A 1070 -29.34 32.56 8.54
C GLN A 1070 -29.42 32.68 10.07
N LEU A 1071 -28.52 32.02 10.81
CA LEU A 1071 -28.40 32.15 12.26
C LEU A 1071 -27.87 33.53 12.69
N GLU A 1072 -26.92 34.11 11.95
CA GLU A 1072 -26.47 35.50 12.14
C GLU A 1072 -27.62 36.50 11.90
N ALA A 1073 -28.42 36.30 10.85
CA ALA A 1073 -29.59 37.13 10.56
C ALA A 1073 -30.68 36.99 11.64
N ALA A 1074 -31.02 35.76 12.05
CA ALA A 1074 -31.98 35.50 13.12
C ALA A 1074 -31.52 36.10 14.46
N LEU A 1075 -30.22 36.07 14.78
CA LEU A 1075 -29.67 36.75 15.95
C LEU A 1075 -29.80 38.27 15.88
N VAL A 1076 -29.61 38.87 14.70
CA VAL A 1076 -29.85 40.31 14.49
C VAL A 1076 -31.33 40.64 14.61
N GLU A 1077 -32.22 39.85 14.00
CA GLU A 1077 -33.67 40.05 14.08
C GLU A 1077 -34.19 39.93 15.51
N ILE A 1078 -33.74 38.91 16.27
CA ILE A 1078 -34.06 38.76 17.69
C ILE A 1078 -33.52 39.95 18.51
N GLN A 1079 -32.34 40.48 18.19
CA GLN A 1079 -31.81 41.68 18.85
C GLN A 1079 -32.60 42.95 18.50
N GLU A 1080 -33.06 43.09 17.26
CA GLU A 1080 -33.86 44.24 16.81
C GLU A 1080 -35.29 44.17 17.38
N GLN A 1081 -35.92 43.00 17.40
CA GLN A 1081 -37.18 42.74 18.12
C GLN A 1081 -37.02 42.98 19.64
N LEU A 1082 -35.88 42.63 20.25
CA LEU A 1082 -35.61 42.91 21.67
C LEU A 1082 -35.36 44.41 21.93
N LEU A 1083 -34.79 45.15 20.99
CA LEU A 1083 -34.66 46.61 21.05
C LEU A 1083 -36.01 47.31 20.87
N ASP A 1084 -36.83 46.88 19.91
CA ASP A 1084 -38.16 47.43 19.65
C ASP A 1084 -39.14 47.10 20.78
N THR A 1085 -39.23 45.85 21.27
CA THR A 1085 -40.05 45.53 22.45
C THR A 1085 -39.62 46.32 23.68
N LYS A 1086 -38.32 46.57 23.87
CA LYS A 1086 -37.78 47.46 24.92
C LYS A 1086 -38.13 48.94 24.68
N ALA A 1087 -38.15 49.41 23.43
CA ALA A 1087 -38.59 50.75 23.07
C ALA A 1087 -40.10 50.93 23.31
N ARG A 1088 -40.94 49.99 22.83
CA ARG A 1088 -42.38 49.90 23.09
C ARG A 1088 -42.67 49.83 24.60
N LEU A 1089 -41.89 49.08 25.38
CA LEU A 1089 -42.01 49.02 26.84
C LEU A 1089 -41.71 50.38 27.49
N MET A 1090 -40.68 51.10 27.04
CA MET A 1090 -40.39 52.46 27.53
C MET A 1090 -41.46 53.47 27.10
N LEU A 1091 -42.01 53.34 25.88
CA LEU A 1091 -43.12 54.17 25.39
C LEU A 1091 -44.40 53.92 26.20
N ALA A 1092 -44.76 52.65 26.45
CA ALA A 1092 -45.89 52.27 27.28
C ALA A 1092 -45.71 52.72 28.74
N LYS A 1093 -44.51 52.61 29.32
CA LYS A 1093 -44.20 53.16 30.65
C LYS A 1093 -44.31 54.68 30.69
N SER A 1094 -43.84 55.38 29.65
CA SER A 1094 -43.98 56.84 29.52
C SER A 1094 -45.46 57.27 29.39
N GLN A 1095 -46.23 56.58 28.56
CA GLN A 1095 -47.67 56.80 28.39
C GLN A 1095 -48.44 56.51 29.68
N HIS A 1096 -48.13 55.42 30.39
CA HIS A 1096 -48.76 55.09 31.67
C HIS A 1096 -48.41 56.12 32.76
N VAL A 1097 -47.17 56.61 32.85
CA VAL A 1097 -46.81 57.69 33.79
C VAL A 1097 -47.54 59.00 33.45
N SER A 1098 -47.67 59.33 32.17
CA SER A 1098 -48.44 60.51 31.72
C SER A 1098 -49.94 60.37 32.03
N GLN A 1099 -50.53 59.21 31.76
CA GLN A 1099 -51.93 58.91 32.09
C GLN A 1099 -52.16 58.87 33.61
N GLU A 1100 -51.22 58.38 34.41
CA GLU A 1100 -51.30 58.40 35.87
C GLU A 1100 -51.23 59.85 36.41
N GLN A 1101 -50.44 60.73 35.78
CA GLN A 1101 -50.41 62.16 36.10
C GLN A 1101 -51.73 62.85 35.72
N GLN A 1102 -52.27 62.61 34.52
CA GLN A 1102 -53.55 63.15 34.08
C GLN A 1102 -54.73 62.65 34.94
N LEU A 1103 -54.73 61.36 35.32
CA LEU A 1103 -55.71 60.80 36.25
C LEU A 1103 -55.57 61.41 37.65
N LYS A 1104 -54.36 61.68 38.13
CA LYS A 1104 -54.14 62.40 39.40
C LYS A 1104 -54.67 63.83 39.37
N GLU A 1105 -54.49 64.56 38.27
CA GLU A 1105 -55.10 65.90 38.11
C GLU A 1105 -56.63 65.82 38.05
N HIS A 1106 -57.22 64.92 37.25
CA HIS A 1106 -58.68 64.78 37.18
C HIS A 1106 -59.31 64.35 38.51
N ILE A 1107 -58.75 63.33 39.20
CA ILE A 1107 -59.24 62.84 40.49
C ILE A 1107 -59.13 63.91 41.59
N SER A 1108 -58.22 64.89 41.47
CA SER A 1108 -58.14 66.01 42.42
C SER A 1108 -59.36 66.93 42.42
N THR A 1109 -60.19 66.91 41.36
CA THR A 1109 -61.33 67.83 41.19
C THR A 1109 -62.70 67.26 41.52
N ALA A 1110 -62.88 65.92 41.50
CA ALA A 1110 -64.13 65.27 41.90
C ALA A 1110 -63.96 63.78 42.24
N VAL A 1111 -64.30 63.38 43.47
CA VAL A 1111 -64.93 62.09 43.89
C VAL A 1111 -65.06 62.06 45.43
N SER A 1112 -66.05 61.31 45.96
CA SER A 1112 -66.30 61.18 47.40
C SER A 1112 -65.47 60.07 48.08
N LYS A 1113 -65.29 60.17 49.40
CA LYS A 1113 -64.32 59.35 50.17
C LYS A 1113 -64.53 57.83 50.07
N ASP A 1114 -65.77 57.36 49.98
CA ASP A 1114 -66.06 55.91 50.02
C ASP A 1114 -65.66 55.19 48.72
N GLN A 1115 -65.76 55.89 47.58
CA GLN A 1115 -65.26 55.38 46.29
C GLN A 1115 -63.73 55.33 46.27
N LEU A 1116 -63.07 56.30 46.93
CA LEU A 1116 -61.61 56.35 47.05
C LEU A 1116 -61.08 55.12 47.82
N VAL A 1117 -61.75 54.70 48.89
CA VAL A 1117 -61.38 53.47 49.63
C VAL A 1117 -61.52 52.21 48.76
N GLN A 1118 -62.62 52.06 48.01
CA GLN A 1118 -62.80 50.90 47.12
C GLN A 1118 -61.76 50.87 45.99
N LEU A 1119 -61.43 52.02 45.39
CA LEU A 1119 -60.38 52.12 44.38
C LEU A 1119 -58.99 51.84 44.98
N GLN A 1120 -58.73 52.24 46.23
CA GLN A 1120 -57.47 51.98 46.90
C GLN A 1120 -57.29 50.51 47.28
N ILE A 1121 -58.37 49.80 47.64
CA ILE A 1121 -58.36 48.33 47.84
C ILE A 1121 -58.07 47.62 46.51
N LYS A 1122 -58.77 47.98 45.42
CA LYS A 1122 -58.50 47.41 44.09
C LYS A 1122 -57.08 47.70 43.60
N LEU A 1123 -56.54 48.89 43.93
CA LEU A 1123 -55.14 49.24 43.61
C LEU A 1123 -54.12 48.45 44.46
N SER A 1124 -54.45 48.01 45.67
CA SER A 1124 -53.62 47.02 46.38
C SER A 1124 -53.75 45.62 45.79
N GLU A 1125 -54.96 45.16 45.45
CA GLU A 1125 -55.15 43.84 44.79
C GLU A 1125 -54.40 43.74 43.46
N GLU A 1126 -54.49 44.77 42.59
CA GLU A 1126 -53.75 44.78 41.32
C GLU A 1126 -52.24 44.93 41.51
N LYS A 1127 -51.78 45.56 42.60
CA LYS A 1127 -50.35 45.57 42.94
C LYS A 1127 -49.87 44.22 43.43
N GLU A 1128 -50.65 43.52 44.26
CA GLU A 1128 -50.35 42.16 44.71
C GLU A 1128 -50.36 41.17 43.54
N ARG A 1129 -51.33 41.28 42.62
CA ARG A 1129 -51.34 40.54 41.34
C ARG A 1129 -50.11 40.85 40.48
N ALA A 1130 -49.75 42.12 40.33
CA ALA A 1130 -48.55 42.51 39.57
C ALA A 1130 -47.25 41.99 40.21
N THR A 1131 -47.13 41.99 41.54
CA THR A 1131 -45.97 41.37 42.21
C THR A 1131 -45.95 39.86 42.08
N GLN A 1132 -47.10 39.18 42.17
CA GLN A 1132 -47.18 37.73 41.98
C GLN A 1132 -46.83 37.32 40.54
N LEU A 1133 -47.26 38.09 39.54
CA LEU A 1133 -46.89 37.87 38.13
C LEU A 1133 -45.41 38.16 37.88
N GLN A 1134 -44.83 39.17 38.54
CA GLN A 1134 -43.39 39.44 38.48
C GLN A 1134 -42.58 38.30 39.13
N GLU A 1135 -42.97 37.82 40.32
CA GLU A 1135 -42.33 36.67 40.98
C GLU A 1135 -42.46 35.38 40.16
N GLN A 1136 -43.60 35.16 39.47
CA GLN A 1136 -43.77 34.05 38.54
C GLN A 1136 -42.85 34.18 37.31
N LEU A 1137 -42.70 35.37 36.74
CA LEU A 1137 -41.80 35.59 35.61
C LEU A 1137 -40.32 35.45 36.02
N ASP A 1138 -39.94 35.96 37.19
CA ASP A 1138 -38.58 35.85 37.72
C ASP A 1138 -38.23 34.41 38.10
N THR A 1139 -39.18 33.63 38.63
CA THR A 1139 -38.97 32.19 38.91
C THR A 1139 -38.86 31.37 37.62
N GLN A 1140 -39.75 31.57 36.64
CA GLN A 1140 -39.62 30.94 35.31
C GLN A 1140 -38.29 31.30 34.63
N THR A 1141 -37.84 32.56 34.77
CA THR A 1141 -36.55 33.00 34.23
C THR A 1141 -35.38 32.34 34.96
N GLN A 1142 -35.45 32.12 36.28
CA GLN A 1142 -34.44 31.37 37.03
C GLN A 1142 -34.42 29.87 36.66
N GLU A 1143 -35.59 29.25 36.46
CA GLU A 1143 -35.70 27.86 36.03
C GLU A 1143 -35.13 27.65 34.62
N ALA A 1144 -35.44 28.53 33.67
CA ALA A 1144 -34.88 28.51 32.32
C ALA A 1144 -33.34 28.68 32.33
N ASN A 1145 -32.81 29.64 33.10
CA ASN A 1145 -31.36 29.82 33.24
C ASN A 1145 -30.68 28.61 33.90
N LYS A 1146 -31.32 27.97 34.87
CA LYS A 1146 -30.83 26.75 35.52
C LYS A 1146 -30.79 25.57 34.54
N LEU A 1147 -31.83 25.41 33.70
CA LEU A 1147 -31.89 24.37 32.66
C LEU A 1147 -30.78 24.56 31.62
N MET A 1148 -30.56 25.81 31.17
CA MET A 1148 -29.47 26.17 30.24
C MET A 1148 -28.09 25.86 30.84
N PHE A 1149 -27.87 26.19 32.12
CA PHE A 1149 -26.62 25.87 32.81
C PHE A 1149 -26.40 24.35 32.96
N GLU A 1150 -27.46 23.59 33.26
CA GLU A 1150 -27.39 22.13 33.35
C GLU A 1150 -27.07 21.49 31.99
N GLN A 1151 -27.68 21.95 30.89
CA GLN A 1151 -27.29 21.54 29.53
C GLN A 1151 -25.83 21.91 29.21
N GLN A 1152 -25.41 23.14 29.51
CA GLN A 1152 -24.04 23.60 29.24
C GLN A 1152 -22.98 22.73 29.95
N VAL A 1153 -23.26 22.32 31.19
CA VAL A 1153 -22.42 21.40 31.96
C VAL A 1153 -22.45 19.97 31.39
N GLU A 1154 -23.58 19.48 30.86
CA GLU A 1154 -23.62 18.18 30.17
C GLU A 1154 -22.80 18.19 28.88
N TYR A 1155 -22.84 19.27 28.08
CA TYR A 1155 -22.00 19.44 26.89
C TYR A 1155 -20.50 19.52 27.23
N GLU A 1156 -20.13 20.28 28.27
CA GLU A 1156 -18.74 20.38 28.72
C GLU A 1156 -18.20 19.02 29.21
N GLN A 1157 -19.02 18.24 29.92
CA GLN A 1157 -18.67 16.86 30.28
C GLN A 1157 -18.60 15.92 29.06
N LEU A 1158 -19.45 16.09 28.05
CA LEU A 1158 -19.42 15.27 26.83
C LEU A 1158 -18.13 15.52 26.03
N LEU A 1159 -17.76 16.79 25.85
CA LEU A 1159 -16.51 17.20 25.22
C LEU A 1159 -15.31 16.59 25.95
N LYS A 1160 -15.26 16.70 27.29
CA LYS A 1160 -14.20 16.12 28.10
C LYS A 1160 -14.09 14.59 27.97
N ARG A 1161 -15.21 13.87 27.89
CA ARG A 1161 -15.22 12.42 27.60
C ARG A 1161 -14.73 12.10 26.18
N MET A 1162 -14.91 13.00 25.21
CA MET A 1162 -14.33 12.86 23.86
C MET A 1162 -12.83 13.13 23.86
N GLU A 1163 -12.35 14.13 24.61
CA GLU A 1163 -10.91 14.40 24.80
C GLU A 1163 -10.21 13.20 25.46
N GLU A 1164 -10.73 12.69 26.58
CA GLU A 1164 -10.20 11.50 27.27
C GLU A 1164 -10.18 10.25 26.35
N ARG A 1165 -11.18 10.08 25.48
CA ARG A 1165 -11.16 9.03 24.44
C ARG A 1165 -10.11 9.30 23.36
N MET A 1166 -9.92 10.54 22.94
CA MET A 1166 -8.93 10.93 21.94
C MET A 1166 -7.51 10.67 22.45
N GLU A 1167 -7.21 11.06 23.69
CA GLU A 1167 -5.92 10.76 24.36
C GLU A 1167 -5.67 9.26 24.47
N GLN A 1168 -6.68 8.45 24.83
CA GLN A 1168 -6.55 6.99 24.87
C GLN A 1168 -6.28 6.38 23.49
N VAL A 1169 -6.92 6.91 22.43
CA VAL A 1169 -6.64 6.48 21.04
C VAL A 1169 -5.23 6.88 20.64
N GLU A 1170 -4.80 8.12 20.91
CA GLU A 1170 -3.42 8.55 20.67
C GLU A 1170 -2.40 7.69 21.41
N TYR A 1171 -2.64 7.35 22.68
CA TYR A 1171 -1.76 6.51 23.48
C TYR A 1171 -1.61 5.11 22.87
N LYS A 1172 -2.73 4.48 22.49
CA LYS A 1172 -2.73 3.19 21.78
C LYS A 1172 -1.97 3.28 20.44
N LEU A 1173 -2.18 4.36 19.67
CA LEU A 1173 -1.54 4.58 18.37
C LEU A 1173 -0.03 4.85 18.52
N LYS A 1174 0.39 5.58 19.57
CA LYS A 1174 1.80 5.75 19.97
C LYS A 1174 2.44 4.40 20.35
N GLY A 1175 1.74 3.56 21.11
CA GLY A 1175 2.16 2.18 21.43
C GLY A 1175 2.35 1.30 20.19
N VAL A 1176 1.38 1.29 19.28
CA VAL A 1176 1.48 0.56 17.99
C VAL A 1176 2.64 1.07 17.14
N ARG A 1177 2.88 2.39 17.07
CA ARG A 1177 4.05 2.97 16.38
C ARG A 1177 5.39 2.50 16.98
N ILE A 1178 5.48 2.30 18.30
CA ILE A 1178 6.69 1.76 18.95
C ILE A 1178 6.89 0.29 18.56
N ILE A 1179 5.86 -0.54 18.69
CA ILE A 1179 5.92 -1.98 18.33
C ILE A 1179 6.29 -2.17 16.84
N LEU A 1180 5.70 -1.37 15.94
CA LEU A 1180 6.05 -1.40 14.52
C LEU A 1180 7.51 -0.97 14.27
N ARG A 1181 8.02 0.02 15.01
CA ARG A 1181 9.42 0.46 14.92
C ARG A 1181 10.38 -0.62 15.42
N GLU A 1182 10.06 -1.29 16.52
CA GLU A 1182 10.83 -2.44 17.04
C GLU A 1182 10.83 -3.61 16.04
N LYS A 1183 9.67 -3.94 15.45
CA LYS A 1183 9.57 -4.99 14.42
C LYS A 1183 10.35 -4.61 13.15
N MET A 1184 10.29 -3.36 12.70
CA MET A 1184 11.11 -2.90 11.58
C MET A 1184 12.61 -2.96 11.89
N ASN A 1185 13.02 -2.69 13.13
CA ASN A 1185 14.41 -2.81 13.55
C ASN A 1185 14.86 -4.28 13.66
N GLN A 1186 14.01 -5.19 14.14
CA GLN A 1186 14.26 -6.64 14.13
C GLN A 1186 14.45 -7.17 12.70
N LEU A 1187 13.63 -6.72 11.75
CA LEU A 1187 13.76 -7.07 10.32
C LEU A 1187 15.03 -6.49 9.69
N LYS A 1188 15.39 -5.23 9.99
CA LYS A 1188 16.68 -4.64 9.58
C LYS A 1188 17.87 -5.42 10.13
N GLU A 1189 17.82 -5.81 11.40
CA GLU A 1189 18.90 -6.57 12.04
C GLU A 1189 19.04 -7.96 11.41
N GLN A 1190 17.93 -8.67 11.16
CA GLN A 1190 17.96 -9.92 10.39
C GLN A 1190 18.51 -9.73 8.97
N LEU A 1191 18.12 -8.68 8.25
CA LEU A 1191 18.67 -8.39 6.92
C LEU A 1191 20.20 -8.18 6.97
N THR A 1192 20.71 -7.44 7.97
CA THR A 1192 22.17 -7.25 8.15
C THR A 1192 22.91 -8.47 8.70
N LYS A 1193 22.21 -9.48 9.22
CA LYS A 1193 22.77 -10.80 9.52
C LYS A 1193 22.80 -11.66 8.26
N ASN A 1194 21.74 -11.66 7.47
CA ASN A 1194 21.66 -12.42 6.23
C ASN A 1194 22.70 -11.95 5.21
N THR A 1195 22.89 -10.63 5.01
CA THR A 1195 23.93 -10.13 4.10
C THR A 1195 25.35 -10.43 4.57
N LYS A 1196 25.58 -10.65 5.87
CA LYS A 1196 26.87 -11.16 6.39
C LYS A 1196 27.04 -12.65 6.11
N SER A 1197 25.97 -13.43 6.24
CA SER A 1197 25.96 -14.85 5.83
C SER A 1197 26.20 -14.99 4.31
N ASP A 1198 25.54 -14.17 3.49
CA ASP A 1198 25.71 -14.15 2.02
C ASP A 1198 27.16 -13.79 1.63
N LEU A 1199 27.78 -12.83 2.33
CA LEU A 1199 29.19 -12.47 2.14
C LEU A 1199 30.13 -13.63 2.55
N LEU A 1200 29.92 -14.23 3.73
CA LEU A 1200 30.72 -15.37 4.19
C LEU A 1200 30.59 -16.57 3.24
N LEU A 1201 29.39 -16.84 2.75
CA LEU A 1201 29.11 -17.89 1.78
C LEU A 1201 29.82 -17.60 0.45
N LYS A 1202 29.78 -16.35 -0.04
CA LYS A 1202 30.51 -15.91 -1.24
C LYS A 1202 32.03 -16.08 -1.07
N ASP A 1203 32.58 -15.71 0.08
CA ASP A 1203 34.01 -15.87 0.38
C ASP A 1203 34.41 -17.36 0.47
N LEU A 1204 33.59 -18.21 1.10
CA LEU A 1204 33.78 -19.67 1.10
C LEU A 1204 33.69 -20.29 -0.31
N TYR A 1205 32.80 -19.81 -1.18
CA TYR A 1205 32.78 -20.23 -2.59
C TYR A 1205 34.03 -19.75 -3.37
N LEU A 1206 34.56 -18.57 -3.06
CA LEU A 1206 35.81 -18.06 -3.64
C LEU A 1206 37.03 -18.83 -3.14
N GLU A 1207 37.06 -19.23 -1.87
CA GLU A 1207 38.10 -20.09 -1.29
C GLU A 1207 38.03 -21.50 -1.88
N ASN A 1208 36.85 -22.12 -1.95
CA ASN A 1208 36.65 -23.40 -2.63
C ASN A 1208 37.05 -23.34 -4.12
N SER A 1209 36.80 -22.24 -4.82
CA SER A 1209 37.29 -22.05 -6.21
C SER A 1209 38.82 -21.96 -6.29
N GLN A 1210 39.47 -21.36 -5.30
CA GLN A 1210 40.93 -21.28 -5.22
C GLN A 1210 41.55 -22.64 -4.86
N LEU A 1211 40.98 -23.36 -3.89
CA LEU A 1211 41.38 -24.72 -3.52
C LEU A 1211 41.22 -25.69 -4.70
N MET A 1212 40.11 -25.62 -5.45
CA MET A 1212 39.91 -26.44 -6.64
C MET A 1212 40.92 -26.14 -7.77
N LYS A 1213 41.31 -24.87 -7.95
CA LYS A 1213 42.39 -24.49 -8.87
C LYS A 1213 43.77 -24.98 -8.39
N ALA A 1214 44.05 -24.88 -7.09
CA ALA A 1214 45.26 -25.42 -6.50
C ALA A 1214 45.34 -26.95 -6.69
N LEU A 1215 44.22 -27.65 -6.45
CA LEU A 1215 44.09 -29.10 -6.66
C LEU A 1215 44.36 -29.50 -8.13
N GLN A 1216 43.78 -28.78 -9.10
CA GLN A 1216 44.04 -28.98 -10.52
C GLN A 1216 45.52 -28.77 -10.89
N VAL A 1217 46.19 -27.76 -10.29
CA VAL A 1217 47.63 -27.52 -10.49
C VAL A 1217 48.47 -28.64 -9.85
N THR A 1218 48.11 -29.14 -8.67
CA THR A 1218 48.80 -30.28 -8.05
C THR A 1218 48.57 -31.58 -8.82
N GLU A 1219 47.36 -31.86 -9.32
CA GLU A 1219 47.10 -32.98 -10.22
C GLU A 1219 47.91 -32.91 -11.51
N HIS A 1220 48.00 -31.72 -12.12
CA HIS A 1220 48.76 -31.55 -13.36
C HIS A 1220 50.27 -31.75 -13.14
N ARG A 1221 50.79 -31.30 -11.98
CA ARG A 1221 52.16 -31.58 -11.55
C ARG A 1221 52.38 -33.07 -11.27
N GLN A 1222 51.46 -33.73 -10.58
CA GLN A 1222 51.50 -35.18 -10.34
C GLN A 1222 51.49 -35.96 -11.66
N LYS A 1223 50.54 -35.71 -12.55
CA LYS A 1223 50.44 -36.36 -13.88
C LYS A 1223 51.67 -36.11 -14.77
N SER A 1224 52.41 -35.01 -14.53
CA SER A 1224 53.69 -34.74 -15.18
C SER A 1224 54.85 -35.50 -14.54
N ALA A 1225 54.88 -35.59 -13.20
CA ALA A 1225 55.85 -36.41 -12.47
C ALA A 1225 55.68 -37.91 -12.74
N GLU A 1226 54.45 -38.40 -12.84
CA GLU A 1226 54.11 -39.78 -13.22
C GLU A 1226 54.62 -40.11 -14.63
N LYS A 1227 54.44 -39.21 -15.60
CA LYS A 1227 55.02 -39.36 -16.95
C LYS A 1227 56.55 -39.35 -16.93
N ASN A 1228 57.17 -38.49 -16.13
CA ASN A 1228 58.63 -38.45 -16.00
C ASN A 1228 59.17 -39.73 -15.34
N ASN A 1229 58.49 -40.25 -14.32
CA ASN A 1229 58.82 -41.53 -13.69
C ASN A 1229 58.67 -42.68 -14.68
N PHE A 1230 57.58 -42.74 -15.46
CA PHE A 1230 57.40 -43.75 -16.51
C PHE A 1230 58.52 -43.70 -17.56
N LEU A 1231 58.94 -42.50 -18.00
CA LEU A 1231 60.07 -42.31 -18.90
C LEU A 1231 61.43 -42.67 -18.26
N LEU A 1232 61.56 -42.56 -16.93
CA LEU A 1232 62.73 -43.03 -16.19
C LEU A 1232 62.71 -44.56 -16.06
N ASP A 1233 61.56 -45.18 -15.80
CA ASP A 1233 61.38 -46.63 -15.76
C ASP A 1233 61.64 -47.27 -17.14
N GLU A 1234 61.20 -46.65 -18.24
CA GLU A 1234 61.55 -47.08 -19.59
C GLU A 1234 63.07 -46.98 -19.86
N LYS A 1235 63.73 -45.90 -19.40
CA LYS A 1235 65.19 -45.75 -19.50
C LYS A 1235 65.92 -46.78 -18.63
N ILE A 1236 65.45 -47.03 -17.41
CA ILE A 1236 65.99 -48.04 -16.49
C ILE A 1236 65.79 -49.45 -17.08
N ALA A 1237 64.65 -49.73 -17.72
CA ALA A 1237 64.40 -50.99 -18.41
C ALA A 1237 65.30 -51.13 -19.66
N ALA A 1238 65.53 -50.06 -20.43
CA ALA A 1238 66.44 -50.05 -21.56
C ALA A 1238 67.91 -50.23 -21.14
N LEU A 1239 68.35 -49.56 -20.08
CA LEU A 1239 69.68 -49.72 -19.47
C LEU A 1239 69.86 -51.14 -18.92
N ASN A 1240 68.89 -51.69 -18.18
CA ASN A 1240 68.92 -53.08 -17.75
C ASN A 1240 68.97 -54.07 -18.93
N LYS A 1241 68.31 -53.75 -20.06
CA LYS A 1241 68.35 -54.55 -21.30
C LYS A 1241 69.68 -54.42 -22.05
N LEU A 1242 70.41 -53.32 -21.88
CA LEU A 1242 71.80 -53.16 -22.33
C LEU A 1242 72.77 -53.90 -21.40
N ILE A 1243 72.65 -53.76 -20.09
CA ILE A 1243 73.46 -54.48 -19.09
C ILE A 1243 73.31 -56.00 -19.29
N ARG A 1244 72.10 -56.52 -19.48
CA ARG A 1244 71.87 -57.95 -19.82
C ARG A 1244 72.42 -58.39 -21.19
N LYS A 1245 72.76 -57.46 -22.09
CA LYS A 1245 73.46 -57.75 -23.36
C LYS A 1245 74.99 -57.68 -23.23
N ILE A 1246 75.51 -56.97 -22.24
CA ILE A 1246 76.94 -56.80 -21.97
C ILE A 1246 77.44 -57.89 -21.00
N ALA A 1247 76.65 -58.20 -19.97
CA ALA A 1247 76.94 -59.22 -18.95
C ALA A 1247 77.22 -60.67 -19.43
N PRO A 1248 76.82 -61.13 -20.64
CA PRO A 1248 77.23 -62.46 -21.13
C PRO A 1248 78.72 -62.60 -21.48
N MET A 1249 79.51 -61.51 -21.43
CA MET A 1249 80.91 -61.46 -21.88
C MET A 1249 81.92 -61.27 -20.72
N SER A 1250 81.57 -61.65 -19.49
CA SER A 1250 82.45 -61.46 -18.31
C SER A 1250 82.45 -62.64 -17.33
N LEU A 1251 82.06 -63.83 -17.79
CA LEU A 1251 82.15 -65.09 -17.05
C LEU A 1251 82.62 -66.24 -17.97
N SER A 1252 83.76 -66.01 -18.62
CA SER A 1252 84.65 -67.00 -19.22
C SER A 1252 86.09 -66.46 -19.22
#